data_AF-A0A8T5GR78-F1
#
_entry.id   AF-A0A8T5GR78-F1
#
_cell.length_a   1.000
_cell.length_b   1.000
_cell.length_c   1.000
_cell.angle_alpha   90.00
_cell.angle_beta   90.00
_cell.angle_gamma   90.00
#
_symmetry.space_group_name_H-M   'P 1'
#
loop_
_entity.id
_entity.type
_entity.pdbx_description
1 polymer ?
#
loop_
_entity_poly.entity_id
_entity_poly.type
_entity_poly.pdbx_seq_one_letter_code
_entity_poly.pdbx_strand_id
1 'polypeptide(L)'
;MTDKTISLKVQEAYQEEAYKGIVRIDSQTMREIGVKSGEIVEIKGGRTSVGIVDRAYPSDIGQRIIRMDGIIRRNARTGIGEEVKVQKADVREAKTITIAPAQQGVMIQAANPALFKQGLLGRAVTKGDVISLGGAKRRKRTMSGSPFEDIFNVFEEINSTSFGFGSLKFIVADLDPSKQPAIITENTSLKISSKTVEVKEGEEKIPEVNYEDIGGLQEEIKKIREMVELPLKNPEIFESLGISPPKGVLLHGPPGTGKTLLAKAVATETNANFILVNGPELLSKFYGETEKKIRKLFEDAEKNAPTIIFIDEIDAIAPKREETYGEVERRMVSQLLTVMDGLNSRGRVIVIGATNRQNSLDPALRRPGRFDREINIGVPNKEGRLKILQIHTRNMPLTKDVDLVAIASKTHGFVGADLESLCKEAAMNVIRREMPKLNLKEGEISQELKARLQVTKDDFIAARKIVRPSSLREVLVEAPDVKWTDVGGLDSLKEELKEAIEWPLKYPQTFTRMGIKPPRGILMYGPPGTGKTLLAKAVANESESNFILVKGPELLTKWVGESEKGVRKIFEKARETSPTIIFFDEIDALATRRGLDSGSQVTERVVNALLAEMDGLEELNDVVVLAATNRPDLVDPALMRPGRFDRIIATQLPDEKTRLAVLKVHTRTIPLAKDVNLEEINKKLEFFNGADIQGLCREAAMAALRKDKESTEVTQANFEKALEKIMPSLQQEEIKKYKTIEEKYLKAARVAQQKPINQSYLG
;
A
#
# COMPACT_ATOMS: atom_id res chain seq x y z
N MET A 1 31.93 -40.83 -14.53
CA MET A 1 31.17 -40.22 -13.41
C MET A 1 29.75 -40.08 -13.92
N THR A 2 28.82 -40.85 -13.37
CA THR A 2 27.41 -40.84 -13.79
C THR A 2 26.78 -39.53 -13.37
N ASP A 3 26.28 -38.75 -14.33
CA ASP A 3 25.50 -37.54 -14.07
C ASP A 3 24.29 -37.89 -13.20
N LYS A 4 24.36 -37.53 -11.92
CA LYS A 4 23.26 -37.72 -10.96
C LYS A 4 22.24 -36.62 -11.19
N THR A 5 21.11 -36.98 -11.77
CA THR A 5 19.95 -36.09 -11.94
C THR A 5 19.03 -36.22 -10.73
N ILE A 6 18.56 -35.09 -10.19
CA ILE A 6 17.64 -35.05 -9.05
C ILE A 6 16.38 -34.28 -9.43
N SER A 7 15.21 -34.75 -8.97
CA SER A 7 13.95 -34.01 -9.08
C SER A 7 13.80 -33.06 -7.91
N LEU A 8 13.53 -31.78 -8.19
CA LEU A 8 13.29 -30.74 -7.19
C LEU A 8 12.01 -30.00 -7.52
N LYS A 9 11.29 -29.56 -6.48
CA LYS A 9 10.06 -28.79 -6.65
C LYS A 9 10.37 -27.30 -6.79
N VAL A 10 9.83 -26.65 -7.83
CA VAL A 10 10.09 -25.23 -8.13
C VAL A 10 9.35 -24.33 -7.15
N GLN A 11 10.08 -23.37 -6.59
CA GLN A 11 9.54 -22.31 -5.74
C GLN A 11 10.04 -20.92 -6.19
N GLU A 12 9.31 -19.89 -5.80
CA GLU A 12 9.61 -18.49 -6.12
C GLU A 12 10.90 -18.01 -5.42
N ALA A 13 11.72 -17.27 -6.17
CA ALA A 13 12.87 -16.55 -5.62
C ALA A 13 12.43 -15.34 -4.79
N TYR A 14 13.27 -14.89 -3.86
CA TYR A 14 13.00 -13.63 -3.17
C TYR A 14 13.14 -12.44 -4.12
N GLN A 15 12.38 -11.39 -3.84
CA GLN A 15 12.28 -10.17 -4.66
C GLN A 15 13.63 -9.47 -4.89
N GLU A 16 14.60 -9.64 -3.99
CA GLU A 16 15.96 -9.10 -4.11
C GLU A 16 16.85 -9.89 -5.08
N GLU A 17 16.48 -11.13 -5.42
CA GLU A 17 17.26 -12.06 -6.24
C GLU A 17 16.71 -12.23 -7.67
N ALA A 18 15.54 -11.66 -7.93
CA ALA A 18 14.92 -11.64 -9.25
C ALA A 18 15.88 -11.09 -10.32
N TYR A 19 15.91 -11.75 -11.48
CA TYR A 19 16.66 -11.35 -12.68
C TYR A 19 18.20 -11.43 -12.57
N LYS A 20 18.71 -12.08 -11.52
CA LYS A 20 20.15 -12.32 -11.34
C LYS A 20 20.63 -13.61 -12.01
N GLY A 21 19.74 -14.50 -12.43
CA GLY A 21 20.14 -15.82 -12.97
C GLY A 21 20.62 -16.80 -11.90
N ILE A 22 20.25 -16.57 -10.64
CA ILE A 22 20.67 -17.38 -9.48
C ILE A 22 19.56 -18.35 -9.12
N VAL A 23 19.97 -19.55 -8.72
CA VAL A 23 19.09 -20.64 -8.31
C VAL A 23 19.59 -21.20 -6.99
N ARG A 24 18.72 -21.23 -5.97
CA ARG A 24 19.09 -21.72 -4.64
C ARG A 24 18.61 -23.15 -4.42
N ILE A 25 19.54 -24.03 -4.01
CA ILE A 25 19.28 -25.43 -3.68
C ILE A 25 19.94 -25.82 -2.35
N ASP A 26 19.42 -26.85 -1.70
CA ASP A 26 19.94 -27.32 -0.41
C ASP A 26 21.37 -27.88 -0.53
N SER A 27 22.14 -27.74 0.55
CA SER A 27 23.51 -28.24 0.67
C SER A 27 23.60 -29.77 0.61
N GLN A 28 22.52 -30.50 0.92
CA GLN A 28 22.44 -31.95 0.69
C GLN A 28 22.33 -32.25 -0.81
N THR A 29 21.37 -31.61 -1.48
CA THR A 29 21.17 -31.71 -2.94
C THR A 29 22.42 -31.32 -3.72
N MET A 30 23.12 -30.25 -3.31
CA MET A 30 24.41 -29.86 -3.92
C MET A 30 25.45 -30.98 -3.87
N ARG A 31 25.57 -31.66 -2.73
CA ARG A 31 26.49 -32.78 -2.54
C ARG A 31 26.09 -33.99 -3.38
N GLU A 32 24.80 -34.25 -3.50
CA GLU A 32 24.29 -35.38 -4.31
C GLU A 32 24.53 -35.19 -5.81
N ILE A 33 24.36 -33.97 -6.33
CA ILE A 33 24.63 -33.62 -7.74
C ILE A 33 26.14 -33.41 -8.00
N GLY A 34 26.93 -33.14 -6.95
CA GLY A 34 28.37 -32.88 -7.06
C GLY A 34 28.69 -31.46 -7.53
N VAL A 35 27.88 -30.48 -7.10
CA VAL A 35 28.05 -29.05 -7.40
C VAL A 35 28.36 -28.25 -6.14
N LYS A 36 29.10 -27.15 -6.31
CA LYS A 36 29.37 -26.18 -5.25
C LYS A 36 28.64 -24.86 -5.53
N SER A 37 28.36 -24.09 -4.48
CA SER A 37 27.93 -22.70 -4.61
C SER A 37 28.95 -21.94 -5.46
N GLY A 38 28.54 -21.43 -6.62
CA GLY A 38 29.52 -21.09 -7.65
C GLY A 38 29.17 -21.63 -9.02
N GLU A 39 28.87 -22.91 -9.05
CA GLU A 39 28.81 -23.70 -10.27
C GLU A 39 27.43 -23.57 -10.93
N ILE A 40 27.36 -24.00 -12.19
CA ILE A 40 26.16 -23.88 -13.01
C ILE A 40 25.48 -25.24 -13.09
N VAL A 41 24.16 -25.24 -12.97
CA VAL A 41 23.33 -26.43 -13.16
C VAL A 41 22.46 -26.28 -14.39
N GLU A 42 22.21 -27.41 -15.03
CA GLU A 42 21.24 -27.56 -16.09
C GLU A 42 19.90 -27.94 -15.47
N ILE A 43 18.86 -27.20 -15.85
CA ILE A 43 17.50 -27.36 -15.34
C ILE A 43 16.63 -27.80 -16.50
N LYS A 44 16.11 -29.03 -16.39
CA LYS A 44 15.27 -29.67 -17.41
C LYS A 44 13.82 -29.65 -16.95
N GLY A 45 13.04 -28.75 -17.54
CA GLY A 45 11.60 -28.68 -17.45
C GLY A 45 10.94 -29.09 -18.78
N GLY A 46 10.04 -28.25 -19.31
CA GLY A 46 9.56 -28.35 -20.69
C GLY A 46 10.60 -27.95 -21.73
N ARG A 47 11.60 -27.16 -21.32
CA ARG A 47 12.81 -26.85 -22.07
C ARG A 47 14.03 -26.93 -21.15
N THR A 48 15.20 -27.21 -21.70
CA THR A 48 16.47 -27.16 -20.99
C THR A 48 16.97 -25.73 -20.88
N SER A 49 17.23 -25.25 -19.67
CA SER A 49 17.88 -23.96 -19.42
C SER A 49 18.94 -24.11 -18.32
N VAL A 50 19.61 -23.02 -17.96
CA VAL A 50 20.70 -23.04 -16.97
C VAL A 50 20.53 -21.97 -15.91
N GLY A 51 21.05 -22.27 -14.72
CA GLY A 51 21.07 -21.36 -13.58
C GLY A 51 22.34 -21.50 -12.76
N ILE A 52 22.73 -20.41 -12.10
CA ILE A 52 23.91 -20.39 -11.24
C ILE A 52 23.50 -20.81 -9.83
N VAL A 53 24.16 -21.82 -9.27
CA VAL A 53 23.82 -22.36 -7.95
C VAL A 53 24.35 -21.48 -6.81
N ASP A 54 23.47 -21.22 -5.84
CA ASP A 54 23.78 -20.67 -4.52
C ASP A 54 23.07 -21.46 -3.40
N ARG A 55 23.48 -21.24 -2.14
CA ARG A 55 22.97 -21.98 -0.97
C ARG A 55 21.50 -21.67 -0.69
N ALA A 56 20.71 -22.68 -0.34
CA ALA A 56 19.35 -22.48 0.18
C ALA A 56 19.34 -21.67 1.49
N TYR A 57 18.20 -21.03 1.77
CA TYR A 57 17.98 -20.37 3.06
C TYR A 57 17.79 -21.40 4.17
N PRO A 58 18.05 -21.03 5.45
CA PRO A 58 17.88 -21.95 6.56
C PRO A 58 16.49 -22.59 6.66
N SER A 59 15.43 -21.88 6.24
CA SER A 59 14.05 -22.37 6.21
C SER A 59 13.78 -23.46 5.18
N ASP A 60 14.61 -23.54 4.14
CA ASP A 60 14.38 -24.33 2.93
C ASP A 60 15.17 -25.65 2.92
N ILE A 61 16.06 -25.83 3.91
CA ILE A 61 16.94 -27.00 4.04
C ILE A 61 16.09 -28.27 4.24
N GLY A 62 16.42 -29.35 3.51
CA GLY A 62 15.72 -30.63 3.58
C GLY A 62 14.37 -30.72 2.86
N GLN A 63 13.86 -29.62 2.27
CA GLN A 63 12.54 -29.62 1.62
C GLN A 63 12.56 -30.06 0.15
N ARG A 64 13.75 -30.38 -0.42
CA ARG A 64 13.93 -30.74 -1.86
C ARG A 64 13.31 -29.73 -2.84
N ILE A 65 13.44 -28.45 -2.51
CA ILE A 65 12.97 -27.33 -3.32
C ILE A 65 14.11 -26.65 -4.07
N ILE A 66 13.76 -26.01 -5.18
CA ILE A 66 14.64 -25.16 -5.96
C ILE A 66 13.99 -23.78 -6.14
N ARG A 67 14.63 -22.74 -5.60
CA ARG A 67 14.15 -21.36 -5.80
C ARG A 67 14.76 -20.79 -7.06
N MET A 68 13.91 -20.39 -7.99
CA MET A 68 14.30 -19.89 -9.31
C MET A 68 13.59 -18.56 -9.56
N ASP A 69 14.21 -17.65 -10.30
CA ASP A 69 13.57 -16.40 -10.71
C ASP A 69 12.57 -16.62 -11.88
N GLY A 70 11.71 -15.64 -12.13
CA GLY A 70 10.70 -15.74 -13.18
C GLY A 70 11.26 -15.89 -14.61
N ILE A 71 12.47 -15.37 -14.88
CA ILE A 71 13.11 -15.53 -16.20
C ILE A 71 13.56 -16.98 -16.41
N ILE A 72 14.25 -17.58 -15.44
CA ILE A 72 14.71 -18.97 -15.57
C ILE A 72 13.52 -19.92 -15.59
N ARG A 73 12.46 -19.67 -14.80
CA ARG A 73 11.21 -20.43 -14.86
C ARG A 73 10.62 -20.43 -16.28
N ARG A 74 10.55 -19.27 -16.93
CA ARG A 74 10.09 -19.17 -18.32
C ARG A 74 11.03 -19.86 -19.31
N ASN A 75 12.34 -19.67 -19.17
CA ASN A 75 13.32 -20.29 -20.05
C ASN A 75 13.27 -21.82 -19.98
N ALA A 76 13.07 -22.37 -18.78
CA ALA A 76 12.86 -23.80 -18.55
C ALA A 76 11.44 -24.29 -18.89
N ARG A 77 10.50 -23.38 -19.19
CA ARG A 77 9.06 -23.62 -19.40
C ARG A 77 8.44 -24.40 -18.23
N THR A 78 8.62 -23.89 -17.02
CA THR A 78 8.16 -24.52 -15.77
C THR A 78 7.41 -23.53 -14.91
N GLY A 79 6.32 -23.97 -14.30
CA GLY A 79 5.56 -23.19 -13.33
C GLY A 79 6.03 -23.40 -11.89
N ILE A 80 5.59 -22.52 -10.99
CA ILE A 80 5.73 -22.74 -9.54
C ILE A 80 4.99 -24.03 -9.14
N GLY A 81 5.61 -24.83 -8.27
CA GLY A 81 5.04 -26.08 -7.75
C GLY A 81 5.27 -27.31 -8.62
N GLU A 82 5.77 -27.15 -9.85
CA GLU A 82 6.15 -28.26 -10.73
C GLU A 82 7.50 -28.88 -10.31
N GLU A 83 7.74 -30.11 -10.76
CA GLU A 83 9.01 -30.78 -10.57
C GLU A 83 9.95 -30.56 -11.76
N VAL A 84 11.21 -30.21 -11.47
CA VAL A 84 12.27 -30.05 -12.46
C VAL A 84 13.43 -30.98 -12.17
N LYS A 85 14.03 -31.49 -13.25
CA LYS A 85 15.22 -32.34 -13.17
C LYS A 85 16.46 -31.46 -13.24
N VAL A 86 17.31 -31.55 -12.22
CA VAL A 86 18.52 -30.74 -12.08
C VAL A 86 19.75 -31.63 -12.13
N GLN A 87 20.73 -31.21 -12.91
CA GLN A 87 22.02 -31.90 -13.06
C GLN A 87 23.16 -30.89 -13.22
N LYS A 88 24.40 -31.34 -13.02
CA LYS A 88 25.58 -30.49 -13.25
C LYS A 88 25.69 -30.16 -14.75
N ALA A 89 25.87 -28.89 -15.08
CA ALA A 89 26.08 -28.46 -16.46
C ALA A 89 27.57 -28.53 -16.84
N ASP A 90 27.88 -29.05 -18.02
CA ASP A 90 29.19 -28.89 -18.66
C ASP A 90 29.21 -27.54 -19.40
N VAL A 91 29.78 -26.51 -18.77
CA VAL A 91 29.73 -25.13 -19.27
C VAL A 91 31.08 -24.75 -19.86
N ARG A 92 31.05 -24.24 -21.10
CA ARG A 92 32.24 -23.68 -21.77
C ARG A 92 32.17 -22.16 -21.84
N GLU A 93 33.32 -21.53 -22.02
CA GLU A 93 33.40 -20.09 -22.27
C GLU A 93 32.80 -19.76 -23.64
N ALA A 94 31.89 -18.78 -23.69
CA ALA A 94 31.27 -18.35 -24.94
C ALA A 94 32.29 -17.58 -25.79
N LYS A 95 32.46 -17.97 -27.06
CA LYS A 95 33.33 -17.23 -28.02
C LYS A 95 32.57 -16.08 -28.66
N THR A 96 31.37 -16.37 -29.13
CA THR A 96 30.49 -15.38 -29.76
C THR A 96 29.06 -15.57 -29.24
N ILE A 97 28.38 -14.45 -28.96
CA ILE A 97 26.97 -14.44 -28.59
C ILE A 97 26.22 -13.44 -29.45
N THR A 98 25.08 -13.86 -30.01
CA THR A 98 24.18 -12.98 -30.76
C THR A 98 22.91 -12.78 -29.97
N ILE A 99 22.63 -11.53 -29.58
CA ILE A 99 21.42 -11.15 -28.86
C ILE A 99 20.49 -10.34 -29.76
N ALA A 100 19.18 -10.55 -29.60
CA ALA A 100 18.14 -9.78 -30.27
C ALA A 100 17.16 -9.20 -29.24
N PRO A 101 16.63 -7.99 -29.44
CA PRO A 101 15.57 -7.45 -28.59
C PRO A 101 14.34 -8.34 -28.66
N ALA A 102 13.76 -8.64 -27.49
CA ALA A 102 12.59 -9.51 -27.41
C ALA A 102 11.29 -8.76 -27.80
N GLN A 103 11.25 -7.43 -27.68
CA GLN A 103 10.06 -6.62 -27.98
C GLN A 103 10.05 -6.09 -29.43
N GLN A 104 8.90 -6.18 -30.11
CA GLN A 104 8.67 -5.57 -31.42
C GLN A 104 8.71 -4.04 -31.31
N GLY A 105 9.41 -3.38 -32.25
CA GLY A 105 9.50 -1.91 -32.34
C GLY A 105 10.72 -1.28 -31.68
N VAL A 106 11.55 -2.04 -30.96
CA VAL A 106 12.82 -1.54 -30.39
C VAL A 106 13.93 -1.65 -31.45
N MET A 107 14.17 -0.58 -32.21
CA MET A 107 15.37 -0.48 -33.05
C MET A 107 16.56 -0.06 -32.19
N ILE A 108 17.44 -1.02 -31.89
CA ILE A 108 18.69 -0.74 -31.19
C ILE A 108 19.72 -0.30 -32.23
N GLN A 109 19.88 1.01 -32.40
CA GLN A 109 21.10 1.58 -32.97
C GLN A 109 22.16 1.61 -31.86
N ALA A 110 22.82 0.47 -31.60
CA ALA A 110 23.83 0.42 -30.55
C ALA A 110 25.10 1.17 -31.00
N ALA A 111 25.37 2.33 -30.40
CA ALA A 111 26.64 3.05 -30.55
C ALA A 111 27.82 2.33 -29.84
N ASN A 112 27.57 1.42 -28.88
CA ASN A 112 28.66 0.67 -28.23
C ASN A 112 28.23 -0.71 -27.63
N PRO A 113 28.63 -1.85 -28.24
CA PRO A 113 28.38 -3.21 -27.72
C PRO A 113 29.01 -3.51 -26.34
N ALA A 114 29.97 -2.71 -25.88
CA ALA A 114 30.68 -2.93 -24.62
C ALA A 114 29.79 -2.78 -23.36
N LEU A 115 28.78 -1.89 -23.41
CA LEU A 115 27.82 -1.67 -22.30
C LEU A 115 26.95 -2.90 -22.03
N PHE A 116 26.50 -3.57 -23.09
CA PHE A 116 25.72 -4.81 -23.00
C PHE A 116 26.55 -5.96 -22.44
N LYS A 117 27.83 -6.01 -22.82
CA LYS A 117 28.76 -7.01 -22.30
C LYS A 117 28.91 -6.90 -20.79
N GLN A 118 29.13 -5.70 -20.24
CA GLN A 118 29.26 -5.49 -18.79
C GLN A 118 28.04 -6.00 -18.00
N GLY A 119 26.82 -5.76 -18.51
CA GLY A 119 25.58 -6.22 -17.86
C GLY A 119 25.34 -7.74 -17.93
N LEU A 120 26.05 -8.44 -18.82
CA LEU A 120 25.91 -9.88 -19.08
C LEU A 120 27.09 -10.72 -18.57
N LEU A 121 28.16 -10.09 -18.08
CA LEU A 121 29.33 -10.79 -17.53
C LEU A 121 28.95 -11.75 -16.41
N GLY A 122 29.51 -12.96 -16.48
CA GLY A 122 29.31 -14.02 -15.48
C GLY A 122 27.99 -14.76 -15.58
N ARG A 123 27.14 -14.45 -16.57
CA ARG A 123 25.87 -15.16 -16.78
C ARG A 123 26.05 -16.44 -17.60
N ALA A 124 25.33 -17.47 -17.17
CA ALA A 124 25.17 -18.71 -17.93
C ALA A 124 23.96 -18.58 -18.84
N VAL A 125 24.10 -18.95 -20.11
CA VAL A 125 23.04 -18.87 -21.11
C VAL A 125 23.04 -20.08 -22.04
N THR A 126 21.87 -20.40 -22.56
CA THR A 126 21.65 -21.36 -23.65
C THR A 126 20.97 -20.66 -24.83
N LYS A 127 21.06 -21.27 -26.02
CA LYS A 127 20.42 -20.72 -27.23
C LYS A 127 18.92 -20.60 -27.01
N GLY A 128 18.40 -19.39 -27.24
CA GLY A 128 17.00 -18.97 -27.13
C GLY A 128 16.51 -18.72 -25.70
N ASP A 129 17.40 -18.59 -24.72
CA ASP A 129 17.07 -18.04 -23.40
C ASP A 129 16.75 -16.56 -23.48
N VAL A 130 15.82 -16.11 -22.63
CA VAL A 130 15.55 -14.71 -22.37
C VAL A 130 16.47 -14.22 -21.25
N ILE A 131 17.08 -13.05 -21.42
CA ILE A 131 17.98 -12.40 -20.47
C ILE A 131 17.60 -10.93 -20.30
N SER A 132 17.69 -10.40 -19.08
CA SER A 132 17.50 -8.96 -18.77
C SER A 132 18.83 -8.33 -18.34
N LEU A 133 19.14 -7.12 -18.78
CA LEU A 133 20.36 -6.43 -18.32
C LEU A 133 20.13 -5.92 -16.89
N GLY A 134 21.14 -5.92 -16.02
CA GLY A 134 21.07 -5.21 -14.73
C GLY A 134 21.04 -6.06 -13.44
N GLY A 135 20.97 -7.39 -13.51
CA GLY A 135 20.99 -8.25 -12.31
C GLY A 135 22.39 -8.67 -11.82
N ALA A 136 23.42 -8.56 -12.66
CA ALA A 136 24.77 -9.07 -12.34
C ALA A 136 25.59 -8.07 -11.52
N LYS A 137 25.16 -7.71 -10.30
CA LYS A 137 26.09 -7.12 -9.31
C LYS A 137 27.08 -8.18 -8.84
N ARG A 138 28.38 -7.84 -8.90
CA ARG A 138 29.54 -8.74 -8.87
C ARG A 138 29.62 -9.73 -7.70
N ARG A 139 29.99 -10.96 -8.07
CA ARG A 139 30.44 -12.09 -7.26
C ARG A 139 31.96 -12.03 -7.00
N LYS A 140 32.44 -11.05 -6.22
CA LYS A 140 33.87 -10.97 -5.84
C LYS A 140 34.08 -10.93 -4.32
N ARG A 141 33.33 -11.73 -3.56
CA ARG A 141 33.43 -11.76 -2.08
C ARG A 141 34.11 -12.98 -1.46
N THR A 142 34.80 -13.84 -2.23
CA THR A 142 35.35 -15.08 -1.66
C THR A 142 36.78 -15.46 -2.04
N MET A 143 37.59 -14.59 -2.65
CA MET A 143 39.00 -14.92 -2.98
C MET A 143 39.93 -13.68 -3.00
N SER A 144 40.10 -12.98 -1.86
CA SER A 144 41.30 -12.18 -1.49
C SER A 144 40.96 -11.24 -0.32
N GLY A 145 41.77 -11.24 0.74
CA GLY A 145 41.60 -10.41 1.94
C GLY A 145 42.43 -9.13 1.91
N SER A 146 42.34 -8.30 0.86
CA SER A 146 43.13 -7.07 0.73
C SER A 146 42.27 -5.81 0.86
N PRO A 147 42.50 -4.96 1.88
CA PRO A 147 41.79 -3.67 2.07
C PRO A 147 41.99 -2.66 0.93
N PHE A 148 42.97 -2.86 0.04
CA PHE A 148 43.24 -1.97 -1.09
C PHE A 148 42.31 -2.21 -2.29
N GLU A 149 41.77 -3.44 -2.45
CA GLU A 149 40.81 -3.74 -3.53
C GLU A 149 39.42 -3.16 -3.25
N ASP A 150 39.05 -2.94 -1.99
CA ASP A 150 37.77 -2.34 -1.61
C ASP A 150 37.62 -0.88 -2.10
N ILE A 151 38.73 -0.13 -2.17
CA ILE A 151 38.75 1.24 -2.69
C ILE A 151 38.59 1.25 -4.22
N PHE A 152 39.22 0.30 -4.92
CA PHE A 152 39.06 0.11 -6.37
C PHE A 152 37.65 -0.38 -6.73
N ASN A 153 37.04 -1.24 -5.90
CA ASN A 153 35.67 -1.71 -6.06
C ASN A 153 34.62 -0.60 -5.96
N VAL A 154 34.85 0.42 -5.10
CA VAL A 154 33.99 1.62 -5.01
C VAL A 154 34.06 2.46 -6.29
N PHE A 155 35.24 2.53 -6.93
CA PHE A 155 35.42 3.25 -8.19
C PHE A 155 34.77 2.53 -9.39
N GLU A 156 34.79 1.19 -9.43
CA GLU A 156 34.06 0.42 -10.45
C GLU A 156 32.53 0.39 -10.21
N GLU A 157 32.06 0.45 -8.95
CA GLU A 157 30.65 0.59 -8.59
C GLU A 157 30.01 1.84 -9.22
N ILE A 158 30.79 2.91 -9.37
CA ILE A 158 30.36 4.17 -9.97
C ILE A 158 30.29 4.06 -11.50
N ASN A 159 31.20 3.30 -12.12
CA ASN A 159 31.35 3.21 -13.58
C ASN A 159 30.34 2.26 -14.26
N SER A 160 29.71 1.33 -13.54
CA SER A 160 28.81 0.31 -14.12
C SER A 160 27.32 0.66 -14.06
N THR A 161 26.96 1.94 -13.90
CA THR A 161 25.57 2.41 -13.84
C THR A 161 24.89 2.32 -15.23
N SER A 162 24.34 1.13 -15.55
CA SER A 162 23.48 0.93 -16.72
C SER A 162 22.14 1.66 -16.55
N PHE A 163 22.07 2.89 -17.06
CA PHE A 163 20.83 3.63 -17.22
C PHE A 163 19.86 2.92 -18.19
N GLY A 164 18.59 2.81 -17.82
CA GLY A 164 17.46 2.60 -18.76
C GLY A 164 17.30 1.22 -19.42
N PHE A 165 18.33 0.37 -19.45
CA PHE A 165 18.26 -0.94 -20.12
C PHE A 165 17.83 -2.11 -19.21
N GLY A 166 17.57 -1.84 -17.91
CA GLY A 166 17.26 -2.87 -16.92
C GLY A 166 16.01 -3.71 -17.24
N SER A 167 15.01 -3.07 -17.84
CA SER A 167 13.74 -3.68 -18.23
C SER A 167 13.77 -4.34 -19.61
N LEU A 168 14.80 -4.07 -20.42
CA LEU A 168 14.88 -4.61 -21.77
C LEU A 168 15.30 -6.07 -21.71
N LYS A 169 14.38 -6.92 -22.17
CA LYS A 169 14.57 -8.36 -22.29
C LYS A 169 15.15 -8.65 -23.67
N PHE A 170 16.19 -9.47 -23.71
CA PHE A 170 16.86 -9.93 -24.92
C PHE A 170 16.71 -11.43 -25.05
N ILE A 171 16.64 -11.93 -26.28
CA ILE A 171 16.69 -13.35 -26.59
C ILE A 171 18.08 -13.66 -27.14
N VAL A 172 18.68 -14.75 -26.67
CA VAL A 172 19.91 -15.30 -27.24
C VAL A 172 19.57 -15.97 -28.57
N ALA A 173 19.78 -15.27 -29.69
CA ALA A 173 19.47 -15.78 -31.02
C ALA A 173 20.45 -16.89 -31.44
N ASP A 174 21.74 -16.70 -31.13
CA ASP A 174 22.78 -17.68 -31.43
C ASP A 174 23.93 -17.64 -30.42
N LEU A 175 24.59 -18.79 -30.25
CA LEU A 175 25.65 -19.00 -29.26
C LEU A 175 26.73 -19.90 -29.87
N ASP A 176 28.00 -19.57 -29.67
CA ASP A 176 29.14 -20.45 -30.02
C ASP A 176 29.93 -20.81 -28.75
N PRO A 177 29.96 -22.09 -28.33
CA PRO A 177 29.41 -23.29 -28.99
C PRO A 177 27.87 -23.44 -28.89
N SER A 178 27.22 -23.86 -29.98
CA SER A 178 25.74 -23.82 -30.12
C SER A 178 24.95 -24.94 -29.45
N LYS A 179 25.63 -26.04 -29.08
CA LYS A 179 24.99 -27.25 -28.50
C LYS A 179 25.17 -27.39 -26.99
N GLN A 180 25.93 -26.51 -26.34
CA GLN A 180 26.23 -26.59 -24.92
C GLN A 180 25.92 -25.25 -24.23
N PRO A 181 25.60 -25.27 -22.94
CA PRO A 181 25.51 -24.03 -22.16
C PRO A 181 26.85 -23.32 -22.15
N ALA A 182 26.81 -21.98 -22.22
CA ALA A 182 28.03 -21.18 -22.19
C ALA A 182 27.95 -20.06 -21.14
N ILE A 183 29.10 -19.73 -20.56
CA ILE A 183 29.25 -18.59 -19.66
C ILE A 183 29.84 -17.40 -20.43
N ILE A 184 29.27 -16.22 -20.18
CA ILE A 184 29.71 -14.96 -20.77
C ILE A 184 30.89 -14.41 -19.94
N THR A 185 32.04 -14.25 -20.56
CA THR A 185 33.27 -13.75 -19.93
C THR A 185 33.77 -12.48 -20.61
N GLU A 186 34.88 -11.93 -20.13
CA GLU A 186 35.56 -10.79 -20.74
C GLU A 186 36.11 -11.09 -22.14
N ASN A 187 36.26 -12.36 -22.53
CA ASN A 187 36.75 -12.74 -23.86
C ASN A 187 35.64 -12.96 -24.89
N THR A 188 34.37 -13.02 -24.46
CA THR A 188 33.23 -13.25 -25.36
C THR A 188 32.99 -12.04 -26.27
N SER A 189 32.81 -12.27 -27.57
CA SER A 189 32.40 -11.22 -28.52
C SER A 189 30.87 -11.17 -28.64
N LEU A 190 30.28 -9.97 -28.48
CA LEU A 190 28.83 -9.76 -28.48
C LEU A 190 28.38 -9.08 -29.77
N LYS A 191 27.44 -9.72 -30.49
CA LYS A 191 26.78 -9.18 -31.68
C LYS A 191 25.32 -8.88 -31.36
N ILE A 192 24.84 -7.71 -31.77
CA ILE A 192 23.44 -7.31 -31.59
C ILE A 192 22.79 -7.38 -32.97
N SER A 193 21.77 -8.24 -33.12
CA SER A 193 20.95 -8.25 -34.33
C SER A 193 19.90 -7.14 -34.23
N SER A 194 19.85 -6.28 -35.25
CA SER A 194 18.81 -5.25 -35.39
C SER A 194 17.48 -5.79 -35.90
N LYS A 195 17.49 -6.99 -36.51
CA LYS A 195 16.26 -7.71 -36.87
C LYS A 195 15.74 -8.44 -35.63
N THR A 196 14.51 -8.12 -35.23
CA THR A 196 13.72 -8.98 -34.35
C THR A 196 13.70 -10.37 -34.97
N VAL A 197 14.10 -11.39 -34.23
CA VAL A 197 13.81 -12.76 -34.64
C VAL A 197 12.29 -12.84 -34.66
N GLU A 198 11.69 -13.07 -35.83
CA GLU A 198 10.28 -13.43 -35.93
C GLU A 198 10.14 -14.72 -35.13
N VAL A 199 9.72 -14.55 -33.87
CA VAL A 199 9.19 -15.61 -33.04
C VAL A 199 8.08 -16.22 -33.88
N LYS A 200 8.24 -17.49 -34.29
CA LYS A 200 7.29 -18.19 -35.15
C LYS A 200 5.87 -17.94 -34.65
N GLU A 201 4.96 -17.59 -35.57
CA GLU A 201 3.53 -17.41 -35.30
C GLU A 201 3.01 -18.57 -34.43
N GLY A 202 2.77 -18.30 -33.14
CA GLY A 202 2.37 -19.31 -32.15
C GLY A 202 3.12 -19.27 -30.81
N GLU A 203 4.27 -18.60 -30.70
CA GLU A 203 4.94 -18.42 -29.39
C GLU A 203 4.53 -17.10 -28.72
N GLU A 204 4.00 -17.24 -27.50
CA GLU A 204 3.35 -16.25 -26.65
C GLU A 204 4.10 -14.92 -26.52
N LYS A 205 3.34 -13.81 -26.56
CA LYS A 205 3.81 -12.45 -26.20
C LYS A 205 4.65 -12.53 -24.92
N ILE A 206 5.86 -11.99 -24.96
CA ILE A 206 6.75 -11.95 -23.79
C ILE A 206 6.02 -11.29 -22.63
N PRO A 207 5.91 -11.96 -21.47
CA PRO A 207 5.23 -11.39 -20.33
C PRO A 207 5.99 -10.17 -19.82
N GLU A 208 5.25 -9.12 -19.52
CA GLU A 208 5.78 -7.86 -19.01
C GLU A 208 6.14 -7.97 -17.52
N VAL A 209 5.41 -8.78 -16.72
CA VAL A 209 5.41 -8.71 -15.24
C VAL A 209 5.27 -10.10 -14.60
N ASN A 210 6.04 -10.40 -13.55
CA ASN A 210 5.96 -11.63 -12.73
C ASN A 210 5.46 -11.32 -11.29
N TYR A 211 5.17 -12.34 -10.47
CA TYR A 211 4.84 -12.13 -9.04
C TYR A 211 5.97 -11.41 -8.27
N GLU A 212 7.22 -11.65 -8.65
CA GLU A 212 8.41 -11.01 -8.08
C GLU A 212 8.48 -9.50 -8.35
N ASP A 213 7.69 -8.98 -9.28
CA ASP A 213 7.57 -7.55 -9.56
C ASP A 213 6.34 -6.92 -8.89
N ILE A 214 5.60 -7.69 -8.10
CA ILE A 214 4.48 -7.21 -7.29
C ILE A 214 4.90 -7.13 -5.83
N GLY A 215 4.79 -5.94 -5.24
CA GLY A 215 5.14 -5.70 -3.84
C GLY A 215 3.90 -5.61 -2.95
N GLY A 216 3.98 -6.21 -1.76
CA GLY A 216 3.03 -5.96 -0.67
C GLY A 216 1.70 -6.71 -0.68
N LEU A 217 1.37 -7.46 -1.74
CA LEU A 217 0.08 -8.18 -1.89
C LEU A 217 0.20 -9.70 -1.65
N GLN A 218 0.95 -10.13 -0.62
CA GLN A 218 1.29 -11.55 -0.47
C GLN A 218 0.08 -12.44 -0.17
N GLU A 219 -0.84 -11.98 0.68
CA GLU A 219 -2.05 -12.73 1.04
C GLU A 219 -3.04 -12.77 -0.13
N GLU A 220 -3.19 -11.66 -0.84
CA GLU A 220 -4.03 -11.54 -2.03
C GLU A 220 -3.50 -12.42 -3.17
N ILE A 221 -2.17 -12.43 -3.39
CA ILE A 221 -1.52 -13.32 -4.35
C ILE A 221 -1.81 -14.78 -3.99
N LYS A 222 -1.67 -15.17 -2.71
CA LYS A 222 -1.97 -16.55 -2.27
C LYS A 222 -3.41 -16.95 -2.60
N LYS A 223 -4.38 -16.08 -2.27
CA LYS A 223 -5.80 -16.28 -2.61
C LYS A 223 -6.00 -16.45 -4.12
N ILE A 224 -5.40 -15.59 -4.94
CA ILE A 224 -5.53 -15.68 -6.40
C ILE A 224 -4.88 -16.97 -6.94
N ARG A 225 -3.74 -17.41 -6.41
CA ARG A 225 -3.13 -18.69 -6.80
C ARG A 225 -4.08 -19.86 -6.56
N GLU A 226 -4.72 -19.92 -5.41
CA GLU A 226 -5.69 -20.97 -5.10
C GLU A 226 -6.91 -20.94 -6.04
N MET A 227 -7.35 -19.75 -6.44
CA MET A 227 -8.56 -19.58 -7.25
C MET A 227 -8.34 -19.65 -8.76
N VAL A 228 -7.16 -19.29 -9.26
CA VAL A 228 -6.88 -19.17 -10.70
C VAL A 228 -5.82 -20.18 -11.15
N GLU A 229 -4.72 -20.32 -10.40
CA GLU A 229 -3.62 -21.20 -10.78
C GLU A 229 -3.97 -22.68 -10.56
N LEU A 230 -4.62 -23.02 -9.43
CA LEU A 230 -4.99 -24.40 -9.11
C LEU A 230 -5.94 -25.01 -10.14
N PRO A 231 -7.03 -24.33 -10.58
CA PRO A 231 -7.91 -24.85 -11.61
C PRO A 231 -7.26 -25.02 -12.98
N LEU A 232 -6.31 -24.15 -13.34
CA LEU A 232 -5.67 -24.17 -14.65
C LEU A 232 -4.57 -25.25 -14.73
N LYS A 233 -3.77 -25.41 -13.67
CA LYS A 233 -2.66 -26.37 -13.63
C LYS A 233 -3.09 -27.77 -13.24
N ASN A 234 -4.03 -27.91 -12.31
CA ASN A 234 -4.46 -29.21 -11.78
C ASN A 234 -5.98 -29.40 -11.84
N PRO A 235 -6.60 -29.45 -13.04
CA PRO A 235 -8.04 -29.69 -13.17
C PRO A 235 -8.51 -31.00 -12.52
N GLU A 236 -7.67 -32.03 -12.53
CA GLU A 236 -7.95 -33.37 -12.00
C GLU A 236 -8.32 -33.34 -10.50
N ILE A 237 -7.79 -32.39 -9.73
CA ILE A 237 -8.10 -32.23 -8.30
C ILE A 237 -9.56 -31.82 -8.13
N PHE A 238 -10.08 -30.94 -8.99
CA PHE A 238 -11.47 -30.50 -8.94
C PHE A 238 -12.42 -31.60 -9.43
N GLU A 239 -12.02 -32.33 -10.48
CA GLU A 239 -12.79 -33.46 -11.01
C GLU A 239 -12.92 -34.59 -9.99
N SER A 240 -11.82 -34.97 -9.33
CA SER A 240 -11.81 -36.02 -8.30
C SER A 240 -12.63 -35.65 -7.07
N LEU A 241 -12.69 -34.36 -6.72
CA LEU A 241 -13.51 -33.84 -5.63
C LEU A 241 -14.98 -33.57 -6.05
N GLY A 242 -15.31 -33.65 -7.34
CA GLY A 242 -16.66 -33.38 -7.86
C GLY A 242 -17.11 -31.92 -7.72
N ILE A 243 -16.18 -30.99 -7.57
CA ILE A 243 -16.47 -29.55 -7.40
C ILE A 243 -16.18 -28.78 -8.71
N SER A 244 -17.00 -27.79 -9.03
CA SER A 244 -16.71 -26.90 -10.16
C SER A 244 -15.66 -25.85 -9.75
N PRO A 245 -14.67 -25.56 -10.61
CA PRO A 245 -13.75 -24.46 -10.36
C PRO A 245 -14.49 -23.11 -10.37
N PRO A 246 -13.97 -22.08 -9.67
CA PRO A 246 -14.57 -20.76 -9.67
C PRO A 246 -14.54 -20.17 -11.09
N LYS A 247 -15.68 -19.62 -11.54
CA LYS A 247 -15.80 -19.07 -12.90
C LYS A 247 -15.24 -17.65 -13.01
N GLY A 248 -15.37 -16.88 -11.92
CA GLY A 248 -14.95 -15.49 -11.91
C GLY A 248 -14.43 -15.00 -10.57
N VAL A 249 -13.46 -14.11 -10.63
CA VAL A 249 -12.86 -13.41 -9.47
C VAL A 249 -13.03 -11.91 -9.65
N LEU A 250 -13.60 -11.23 -8.66
CA LEU A 250 -13.75 -9.78 -8.64
C LEU A 250 -12.68 -9.15 -7.75
N LEU A 251 -11.80 -8.34 -8.33
CA LEU A 251 -10.80 -7.54 -7.64
C LEU A 251 -11.37 -6.15 -7.38
N HIS A 252 -11.51 -5.77 -6.11
CA HIS A 252 -11.97 -4.42 -5.73
C HIS A 252 -10.96 -3.70 -4.82
N GLY A 253 -11.09 -2.39 -4.69
CA GLY A 253 -10.20 -1.56 -3.86
C GLY A 253 -9.86 -0.20 -4.48
N PRO A 254 -8.98 0.61 -3.86
CA PRO A 254 -8.60 1.91 -4.39
C PRO A 254 -7.89 1.84 -5.75
N PRO A 255 -7.97 2.90 -6.57
CA PRO A 255 -7.22 2.98 -7.81
C PRO A 255 -5.70 3.06 -7.53
N GLY A 256 -4.88 2.52 -8.45
CA GLY A 256 -3.43 2.58 -8.34
C GLY A 256 -2.79 1.57 -7.38
N THR A 257 -3.56 0.58 -6.90
CA THR A 257 -3.07 -0.55 -6.08
C THR A 257 -2.45 -1.68 -6.92
N GLY A 258 -2.56 -1.63 -8.25
CA GLY A 258 -1.92 -2.60 -9.15
C GLY A 258 -2.78 -3.81 -9.53
N LYS A 259 -4.11 -3.71 -9.50
CA LYS A 259 -5.04 -4.81 -9.88
C LYS A 259 -4.76 -5.36 -11.29
N THR A 260 -4.54 -4.48 -12.26
CA THR A 260 -4.20 -4.85 -13.64
C THR A 260 -2.83 -5.53 -13.72
N LEU A 261 -1.85 -5.09 -12.91
CA LEU A 261 -0.53 -5.72 -12.82
C LEU A 261 -0.63 -7.14 -12.23
N LEU A 262 -1.47 -7.31 -11.21
CA LEU A 262 -1.73 -8.60 -10.57
C LEU A 262 -2.32 -9.61 -11.56
N ALA A 263 -3.34 -9.23 -12.32
CA ALA A 263 -3.92 -10.11 -13.32
C ALA A 263 -2.93 -10.48 -14.44
N LYS A 264 -2.11 -9.52 -14.90
CA LYS A 264 -1.04 -9.77 -15.88
C LYS A 264 0.01 -10.77 -15.36
N ALA A 265 0.41 -10.65 -14.09
CA ALA A 265 1.36 -11.57 -13.48
C ALA A 265 0.80 -12.98 -13.32
N VAL A 266 -0.48 -13.10 -12.95
CA VAL A 266 -1.15 -14.40 -12.83
C VAL A 266 -1.19 -15.11 -14.18
N ALA A 267 -1.58 -14.42 -15.24
CA ALA A 267 -1.64 -15.02 -16.58
C ALA A 267 -0.28 -15.46 -17.11
N THR A 268 0.76 -14.69 -16.78
CA THR A 268 2.15 -15.03 -17.07
C THR A 268 2.57 -16.33 -16.39
N GLU A 269 2.25 -16.50 -15.11
CA GLU A 269 2.70 -17.65 -14.31
C GLU A 269 1.90 -18.93 -14.58
N THR A 270 0.67 -18.79 -15.09
CA THR A 270 -0.17 -19.90 -15.55
C THR A 270 0.08 -20.29 -17.00
N ASN A 271 0.93 -19.56 -17.75
CA ASN A 271 1.09 -19.70 -19.21
C ASN A 271 -0.28 -19.77 -19.92
N ALA A 272 -1.20 -18.90 -19.53
CA ALA A 272 -2.54 -18.83 -20.10
C ALA A 272 -2.63 -17.65 -21.07
N ASN A 273 -3.45 -17.78 -22.11
CA ASN A 273 -3.72 -16.66 -23.01
C ASN A 273 -4.39 -15.52 -22.23
N PHE A 274 -3.92 -14.28 -22.39
CA PHE A 274 -4.43 -13.12 -21.64
C PHE A 274 -5.17 -12.14 -22.55
N ILE A 275 -6.46 -11.98 -22.30
CA ILE A 275 -7.32 -11.03 -23.01
C ILE A 275 -7.62 -9.85 -22.08
N LEU A 276 -7.05 -8.68 -22.37
CA LEU A 276 -7.29 -7.43 -21.66
C LEU A 276 -8.46 -6.68 -22.31
N VAL A 277 -9.45 -6.31 -21.52
CA VAL A 277 -10.63 -5.55 -21.95
C VAL A 277 -10.85 -4.39 -20.98
N ASN A 278 -10.93 -3.18 -21.49
CA ASN A 278 -11.33 -2.03 -20.67
C ASN A 278 -12.85 -1.83 -20.79
N GLY A 279 -13.55 -1.69 -19.66
CA GLY A 279 -15.01 -1.51 -19.64
C GLY A 279 -15.52 -0.46 -20.64
N PRO A 280 -14.96 0.77 -20.65
CA PRO A 280 -15.37 1.81 -21.59
C PRO A 280 -15.16 1.46 -23.08
N GLU A 281 -14.20 0.61 -23.41
CA GLU A 281 -13.87 0.22 -24.79
C GLU A 281 -14.97 -0.63 -25.43
N LEU A 282 -15.74 -1.34 -24.59
CA LEU A 282 -16.87 -2.13 -25.04
C LEU A 282 -18.07 -1.25 -25.43
N LEU A 283 -18.16 -0.02 -24.92
CA LEU A 283 -19.28 0.89 -25.19
C LEU A 283 -19.20 1.46 -26.61
N SER A 284 -20.06 0.98 -27.51
CA SER A 284 -20.25 1.56 -28.85
C SER A 284 -21.52 2.40 -28.93
N LYS A 285 -21.49 3.46 -29.77
CA LYS A 285 -22.69 4.25 -30.10
C LYS A 285 -23.72 3.47 -30.93
N PHE A 286 -23.30 2.43 -31.63
CA PHE A 286 -24.16 1.63 -32.49
C PHE A 286 -24.82 0.50 -31.71
N TYR A 287 -26.12 0.31 -32.00
CA TYR A 287 -26.99 -0.66 -31.34
C TYR A 287 -26.56 -2.10 -31.64
N GLY A 288 -26.49 -2.96 -30.61
CA GLY A 288 -26.16 -4.39 -30.75
C GLY A 288 -24.68 -4.73 -31.04
N GLU A 289 -23.85 -3.77 -31.44
CA GLU A 289 -22.41 -4.00 -31.66
C GLU A 289 -21.69 -4.37 -30.34
N THR A 290 -22.02 -3.69 -29.25
CA THR A 290 -21.49 -3.97 -27.91
C THR A 290 -21.76 -5.42 -27.48
N GLU A 291 -22.98 -5.93 -27.70
CA GLU A 291 -23.35 -7.31 -27.35
C GLU A 291 -22.60 -8.34 -28.20
N LYS A 292 -22.47 -8.07 -29.50
CA LYS A 292 -21.72 -8.93 -30.42
C LYS A 292 -20.23 -8.97 -30.06
N LYS A 293 -19.65 -7.84 -29.66
CA LYS A 293 -18.27 -7.77 -29.17
C LYS A 293 -18.07 -8.64 -27.93
N ILE A 294 -18.95 -8.53 -26.93
CA ILE A 294 -18.89 -9.37 -25.72
C ILE A 294 -18.98 -10.84 -26.11
N ARG A 295 -19.96 -11.25 -26.94
CA ARG A 295 -20.10 -12.66 -27.31
C ARG A 295 -18.87 -13.20 -28.05
N LYS A 296 -18.37 -12.45 -29.03
CA LYS A 296 -17.16 -12.82 -29.79
C LYS A 296 -15.95 -12.97 -28.88
N LEU A 297 -15.81 -12.08 -27.88
CA LEU A 297 -14.70 -12.10 -26.95
C LEU A 297 -14.63 -13.40 -26.12
N PHE A 298 -15.79 -13.87 -25.63
CA PHE A 298 -15.86 -15.12 -24.88
C PHE A 298 -15.71 -16.35 -25.80
N GLU A 299 -16.24 -16.32 -27.02
CA GLU A 299 -16.01 -17.39 -28.02
C GLU A 299 -14.52 -17.52 -28.39
N ASP A 300 -13.82 -16.39 -28.57
CA ASP A 300 -12.38 -16.37 -28.86
C ASP A 300 -11.56 -16.86 -27.65
N ALA A 301 -12.03 -16.62 -26.43
CA ALA A 301 -11.41 -17.13 -25.21
C ALA A 301 -11.57 -18.65 -25.06
N GLU A 302 -12.75 -19.20 -25.37
CA GLU A 302 -13.02 -20.64 -25.33
C GLU A 302 -12.21 -21.41 -26.38
N LYS A 303 -12.05 -20.85 -27.59
CA LYS A 303 -11.22 -21.46 -28.65
C LYS A 303 -9.74 -21.53 -28.29
N ASN A 304 -9.23 -20.54 -27.55
CA ASN A 304 -7.82 -20.42 -27.19
C ASN A 304 -7.52 -20.90 -25.75
N ALA A 305 -8.40 -21.70 -25.15
CA ALA A 305 -8.24 -22.17 -23.78
C ALA A 305 -6.92 -22.96 -23.58
N PRO A 306 -6.20 -22.77 -22.44
CA PRO A 306 -6.57 -21.98 -21.25
C PRO A 306 -6.42 -20.46 -21.44
N THR A 307 -7.47 -19.70 -21.10
CA THR A 307 -7.52 -18.24 -21.29
C THR A 307 -7.98 -17.54 -20.00
N ILE A 308 -7.35 -16.41 -19.67
CA ILE A 308 -7.81 -15.48 -18.64
C ILE A 308 -8.35 -14.22 -19.33
N ILE A 309 -9.63 -13.93 -19.08
CA ILE A 309 -10.28 -12.70 -19.52
C ILE A 309 -10.19 -11.70 -18.38
N PHE A 310 -9.50 -10.58 -18.58
CA PHE A 310 -9.44 -9.49 -17.60
C PHE A 310 -10.28 -8.31 -18.07
N ILE A 311 -11.31 -7.96 -17.30
CA ILE A 311 -12.19 -6.81 -17.55
C ILE A 311 -11.85 -5.73 -16.51
N ASP A 312 -11.16 -4.68 -16.93
CA ASP A 312 -10.91 -3.51 -16.10
C ASP A 312 -12.11 -2.56 -16.10
N GLU A 313 -12.31 -1.82 -15.01
CA GLU A 313 -13.44 -0.89 -14.82
C GLU A 313 -14.80 -1.54 -15.14
N ILE A 314 -15.04 -2.73 -14.60
CA ILE A 314 -16.30 -3.47 -14.84
C ILE A 314 -17.55 -2.69 -14.35
N ASP A 315 -17.38 -1.75 -13.42
CA ASP A 315 -18.43 -0.84 -12.98
C ASP A 315 -18.93 0.10 -14.09
N ALA A 316 -18.13 0.37 -15.12
CA ALA A 316 -18.56 1.15 -16.28
C ALA A 316 -19.57 0.40 -17.17
N ILE A 317 -19.48 -0.94 -17.21
CA ILE A 317 -20.35 -1.79 -18.05
C ILE A 317 -21.47 -2.45 -17.26
N ALA A 318 -21.32 -2.54 -15.94
CA ALA A 318 -22.31 -3.17 -15.07
C ALA A 318 -22.70 -2.35 -13.83
N PRO A 319 -23.19 -1.12 -14.04
CA PRO A 319 -23.78 -0.33 -12.96
C PRO A 319 -25.10 -0.98 -12.45
N LYS A 320 -25.53 -0.57 -11.26
CA LYS A 320 -26.85 -0.92 -10.72
C LYS A 320 -27.97 -0.48 -11.67
N ARG A 321 -28.91 -1.40 -11.94
CA ARG A 321 -30.06 -1.18 -12.85
C ARG A 321 -30.98 -0.05 -12.42
N GLU A 322 -31.06 0.21 -11.11
CA GLU A 322 -31.88 1.26 -10.52
C GLU A 322 -31.29 2.66 -10.73
N GLU A 323 -29.96 2.77 -10.83
CA GLU A 323 -29.26 4.05 -10.98
C GLU A 323 -29.07 4.45 -12.46
N THR A 324 -29.26 3.51 -13.39
CA THR A 324 -29.07 3.73 -14.83
C THR A 324 -30.39 3.93 -15.59
N TYR A 325 -30.46 5.04 -16.33
CA TYR A 325 -31.59 5.39 -17.20
C TYR A 325 -31.46 4.81 -18.63
N GLY A 326 -30.28 4.30 -19.03
CA GLY A 326 -30.01 3.78 -20.37
C GLY A 326 -30.45 2.33 -20.57
N GLU A 327 -31.27 2.05 -21.60
CA GLU A 327 -31.61 0.66 -21.98
C GLU A 327 -30.40 -0.16 -22.47
N VAL A 328 -29.45 0.49 -23.14
CA VAL A 328 -28.26 -0.17 -23.72
C VAL A 328 -27.40 -0.77 -22.61
N GLU A 329 -27.20 -0.05 -21.50
CA GLU A 329 -26.42 -0.50 -20.35
C GLU A 329 -27.08 -1.71 -19.67
N ARG A 330 -28.41 -1.67 -19.46
CA ARG A 330 -29.15 -2.79 -18.87
C ARG A 330 -29.07 -4.07 -19.71
N ARG A 331 -29.09 -3.94 -21.04
CA ARG A 331 -28.94 -5.08 -21.96
C ARG A 331 -27.52 -5.61 -21.97
N MET A 332 -26.52 -4.72 -21.92
CA MET A 332 -25.12 -5.11 -21.79
C MET A 332 -24.86 -5.95 -20.54
N VAL A 333 -25.40 -5.53 -19.39
CA VAL A 333 -25.36 -6.33 -18.15
C VAL A 333 -26.01 -7.67 -18.37
N SER A 334 -27.22 -7.70 -18.91
CA SER A 334 -27.96 -8.95 -19.14
C SER A 334 -27.21 -9.91 -20.08
N GLN A 335 -26.55 -9.40 -21.11
CA GLN A 335 -25.73 -10.19 -22.02
C GLN A 335 -24.48 -10.72 -21.32
N LEU A 336 -23.77 -9.91 -20.52
CA LEU A 336 -22.62 -10.35 -19.75
C LEU A 336 -23.01 -11.48 -18.76
N LEU A 337 -24.13 -11.31 -18.06
CA LEU A 337 -24.68 -12.35 -17.16
C LEU A 337 -24.95 -13.65 -17.90
N THR A 338 -25.60 -13.57 -19.07
CA THR A 338 -25.95 -14.75 -19.89
C THR A 338 -24.70 -15.49 -20.37
N VAL A 339 -23.67 -14.75 -20.78
CA VAL A 339 -22.41 -15.35 -21.26
C VAL A 339 -21.65 -16.00 -20.09
N MET A 340 -21.60 -15.37 -18.91
CA MET A 340 -20.97 -15.97 -17.72
C MET A 340 -21.68 -17.24 -17.24
N ASP A 341 -23.01 -17.25 -17.27
CA ASP A 341 -23.80 -18.43 -16.91
C ASP A 341 -23.59 -19.56 -17.94
N GLY A 342 -23.49 -19.20 -19.22
CA GLY A 342 -23.26 -20.09 -20.35
C GLY A 342 -21.84 -20.66 -20.46
N LEU A 343 -20.86 -20.14 -19.69
CA LEU A 343 -19.52 -20.70 -19.64
C LEU A 343 -19.56 -22.14 -19.12
N ASN A 344 -19.14 -23.08 -19.96
CA ASN A 344 -19.00 -24.48 -19.57
C ASN A 344 -17.88 -24.60 -18.52
N SER A 345 -18.14 -25.34 -17.44
CA SER A 345 -17.15 -25.61 -16.38
C SER A 345 -15.87 -26.32 -16.88
N ARG A 346 -15.91 -26.89 -18.09
CA ARG A 346 -14.77 -27.51 -18.77
C ARG A 346 -13.88 -26.53 -19.54
N GLY A 347 -14.33 -25.30 -19.79
CA GLY A 347 -13.71 -24.37 -20.74
C GLY A 347 -12.30 -23.88 -20.38
N ARG A 348 -11.77 -24.15 -19.16
CA ARG A 348 -10.50 -23.57 -18.65
C ARG A 348 -10.39 -22.05 -18.93
N VAL A 349 -11.53 -21.36 -18.91
CA VAL A 349 -11.63 -19.91 -19.04
C VAL A 349 -11.99 -19.35 -17.67
N ILE A 350 -11.22 -18.37 -17.20
CA ILE A 350 -11.47 -17.68 -15.93
C ILE A 350 -11.64 -16.19 -16.22
N VAL A 351 -12.68 -15.58 -15.65
CA VAL A 351 -12.97 -14.15 -15.78
C VAL A 351 -12.49 -13.41 -14.54
N ILE A 352 -11.60 -12.44 -14.71
CA ILE A 352 -11.16 -11.55 -13.63
C ILE A 352 -11.73 -10.16 -13.91
N GLY A 353 -12.61 -9.68 -13.04
CA GLY A 353 -13.14 -8.31 -13.11
C GLY A 353 -12.40 -7.40 -12.13
N ALA A 354 -12.08 -6.17 -12.51
CA ALA A 354 -11.55 -5.16 -11.61
C ALA A 354 -12.50 -3.97 -11.51
N THR A 355 -12.79 -3.53 -10.28
CA THR A 355 -13.60 -2.33 -10.03
C THR A 355 -13.03 -1.50 -8.90
N ASN A 356 -13.14 -0.17 -8.98
CA ASN A 356 -12.80 0.72 -7.87
C ASN A 356 -13.99 0.98 -6.94
N ARG A 357 -15.20 0.56 -7.33
CA ARG A 357 -16.44 0.85 -6.62
C ARG A 357 -17.30 -0.41 -6.53
N GLN A 358 -17.08 -1.20 -5.48
CA GLN A 358 -17.84 -2.44 -5.27
C GLN A 358 -19.35 -2.17 -5.15
N ASN A 359 -19.73 -1.05 -4.54
CA ASN A 359 -21.12 -0.68 -4.29
C ASN A 359 -21.90 -0.20 -5.53
N SER A 360 -21.24 0.14 -6.64
CA SER A 360 -21.92 0.54 -7.89
C SER A 360 -22.21 -0.64 -8.82
N LEU A 361 -21.62 -1.80 -8.58
CA LEU A 361 -21.80 -3.00 -9.40
C LEU A 361 -23.19 -3.61 -9.21
N ASP A 362 -23.77 -4.17 -10.28
CA ASP A 362 -25.02 -4.96 -10.21
C ASP A 362 -24.84 -6.16 -9.24
N PRO A 363 -25.67 -6.29 -8.19
CA PRO A 363 -25.60 -7.40 -7.24
C PRO A 363 -25.74 -8.79 -7.89
N ALA A 364 -26.34 -8.89 -9.07
CA ALA A 364 -26.49 -10.13 -9.80
C ALA A 364 -25.14 -10.69 -10.28
N LEU A 365 -24.13 -9.84 -10.52
CA LEU A 365 -22.79 -10.28 -10.89
C LEU A 365 -22.05 -10.95 -9.72
N ARG A 366 -22.36 -10.53 -8.48
CA ARG A 366 -21.74 -11.01 -7.24
C ARG A 366 -22.32 -12.33 -6.72
N ARG A 367 -23.29 -12.91 -7.45
CA ARG A 367 -23.93 -14.18 -7.05
C ARG A 367 -23.04 -15.38 -7.44
N PRO A 368 -23.06 -16.46 -6.64
CA PRO A 368 -22.40 -17.71 -7.00
C PRO A 368 -22.85 -18.23 -8.38
N GLY A 369 -21.91 -18.77 -9.15
CA GLY A 369 -22.00 -19.11 -10.57
C GLY A 369 -21.39 -18.07 -11.52
N ARG A 370 -20.97 -16.89 -11.02
CA ARG A 370 -20.45 -15.76 -11.81
C ARG A 370 -19.15 -15.24 -11.18
N PHE A 371 -19.18 -14.10 -10.48
CA PHE A 371 -18.07 -13.69 -9.61
C PHE A 371 -18.26 -14.33 -8.24
N ASP A 372 -17.79 -15.58 -8.14
CA ASP A 372 -17.93 -16.42 -6.94
C ASP A 372 -17.07 -15.92 -5.79
N ARG A 373 -16.03 -15.16 -6.12
CA ARG A 373 -14.97 -14.77 -5.21
C ARG A 373 -14.64 -13.31 -5.37
N GLU A 374 -14.53 -12.64 -4.24
CA GLU A 374 -14.17 -11.23 -4.16
C GLU A 374 -12.87 -11.08 -3.39
N ILE A 375 -11.96 -10.28 -3.92
CA ILE A 375 -10.68 -9.99 -3.31
C ILE A 375 -10.58 -8.49 -3.15
N ASN A 376 -10.50 -8.07 -1.88
CA ASN A 376 -10.20 -6.70 -1.54
C ASN A 376 -8.69 -6.47 -1.65
N ILE A 377 -8.28 -5.55 -2.51
CA ILE A 377 -6.90 -5.09 -2.67
C ILE A 377 -6.82 -3.71 -2.00
N GLY A 378 -6.42 -3.72 -0.74
CA GLY A 378 -6.31 -2.53 0.10
C GLY A 378 -5.05 -1.69 -0.17
N VAL A 379 -4.89 -0.63 0.61
CA VAL A 379 -3.67 0.18 0.61
C VAL A 379 -2.52 -0.62 1.26
N PRO A 380 -1.31 -0.64 0.69
CA PRO A 380 -0.21 -1.43 1.23
C PRO A 380 0.25 -0.95 2.62
N ASN A 381 0.50 -1.91 3.51
CA ASN A 381 1.11 -1.70 4.83
C ASN A 381 2.58 -1.25 4.71
N LYS A 382 3.21 -0.84 5.83
CA LYS A 382 4.61 -0.37 5.86
C LYS A 382 5.58 -1.33 5.17
N GLU A 383 5.47 -2.63 5.46
CA GLU A 383 6.29 -3.67 4.81
C GLU A 383 5.98 -3.81 3.32
N GLY A 384 4.69 -3.70 2.94
CA GLY A 384 4.28 -3.73 1.54
C GLY A 384 4.83 -2.54 0.76
N ARG A 385 4.78 -1.33 1.34
CA ARG A 385 5.37 -0.12 0.76
C ARG A 385 6.88 -0.23 0.62
N LEU A 386 7.56 -0.83 1.60
CA LEU A 386 8.99 -1.10 1.49
C LEU A 386 9.30 -2.04 0.31
N LYS A 387 8.57 -3.14 0.16
CA LYS A 387 8.71 -4.05 -0.99
C LYS A 387 8.47 -3.34 -2.32
N ILE A 388 7.41 -2.53 -2.41
CA ILE A 388 7.10 -1.72 -3.61
C ILE A 388 8.25 -0.75 -3.92
N LEU A 389 8.77 -0.05 -2.91
CA LEU A 389 9.92 0.85 -3.08
C LEU A 389 11.15 0.08 -3.55
N GLN A 390 11.47 -1.08 -2.97
CA GLN A 390 12.59 -1.92 -3.40
C GLN A 390 12.50 -2.30 -4.89
N ILE A 391 11.30 -2.63 -5.39
CA ILE A 391 11.07 -2.95 -6.80
C ILE A 391 11.33 -1.74 -7.69
N HIS A 392 10.74 -0.59 -7.38
CA HIS A 392 10.91 0.61 -8.21
C HIS A 392 12.32 1.19 -8.12
N THR A 393 13.03 1.00 -7.00
CA THR A 393 14.43 1.41 -6.84
C THR A 393 15.44 0.40 -7.37
N ARG A 394 15.02 -0.81 -7.79
CA ARG A 394 15.91 -1.86 -8.29
C ARG A 394 16.82 -1.39 -9.43
N ASN A 395 16.28 -0.55 -10.31
CA ASN A 395 16.98 0.01 -11.48
C ASN A 395 17.44 1.47 -11.28
N MET A 396 17.31 2.01 -10.06
CA MET A 396 17.63 3.40 -9.75
C MET A 396 18.99 3.50 -9.02
N PRO A 397 19.89 4.39 -9.44
CA PRO A 397 21.11 4.66 -8.70
C PRO A 397 20.80 5.46 -7.43
N LEU A 398 20.86 4.80 -6.27
CA LEU A 398 20.67 5.41 -4.96
C LEU A 398 22.01 5.68 -4.27
N THR A 399 22.11 6.79 -3.53
CA THR A 399 23.22 6.98 -2.58
C THR A 399 23.05 6.10 -1.33
N LYS A 400 24.14 5.83 -0.61
CA LYS A 400 24.12 5.05 0.64
C LYS A 400 23.28 5.71 1.74
N ASP A 401 22.98 7.00 1.62
CA ASP A 401 22.23 7.78 2.60
C ASP A 401 20.70 7.59 2.50
N VAL A 402 20.23 6.89 1.46
CA VAL A 402 18.80 6.64 1.23
C VAL A 402 18.35 5.43 2.05
N ASP A 403 17.62 5.70 3.13
CA ASP A 403 16.94 4.66 3.91
C ASP A 403 15.49 4.49 3.43
N LEU A 404 15.24 3.38 2.73
CA LEU A 404 13.91 3.01 2.23
C LEU A 404 12.92 2.69 3.36
N VAL A 405 13.40 2.22 4.53
CA VAL A 405 12.55 1.95 5.70
C VAL A 405 11.97 3.24 6.24
N ALA A 406 12.82 4.28 6.36
CA ALA A 406 12.40 5.61 6.80
C ALA A 406 11.48 6.32 5.78
N ILE A 407 11.62 6.03 4.48
CA ILE A 407 10.71 6.55 3.46
C ILE A 407 9.35 5.83 3.56
N ALA A 408 9.34 4.50 3.71
CA ALA A 408 8.12 3.71 3.83
C ALA A 408 7.28 4.05 5.07
N SER A 409 7.92 4.40 6.19
CA SER A 409 7.23 4.91 7.37
C SER A 409 6.60 6.28 7.12
N LYS A 410 7.23 7.13 6.31
CA LYS A 410 6.73 8.49 6.04
C LYS A 410 5.68 8.56 4.94
N THR A 411 5.47 7.51 4.15
CA THR A 411 4.53 7.47 3.02
C THR A 411 3.20 6.77 3.38
N HIS A 412 2.61 7.13 4.52
CA HIS A 412 1.29 6.62 4.91
C HIS A 412 0.22 6.95 3.86
N GLY A 413 -0.63 5.97 3.53
CA GLY A 413 -1.71 6.13 2.56
C GLY A 413 -1.28 6.12 1.08
N PHE A 414 0.02 6.01 0.78
CA PHE A 414 0.50 5.91 -0.60
C PHE A 414 0.18 4.53 -1.18
N VAL A 415 -0.40 4.49 -2.38
CA VAL A 415 -0.59 3.25 -3.15
C VAL A 415 0.61 2.96 -4.03
N GLY A 416 0.64 1.79 -4.70
CA GLY A 416 1.72 1.39 -5.59
C GLY A 416 2.03 2.45 -6.67
N ALA A 417 0.99 3.00 -7.32
CA ALA A 417 1.15 4.06 -8.31
C ALA A 417 1.69 5.38 -7.72
N ASP A 418 1.37 5.70 -6.46
CA ASP A 418 1.88 6.89 -5.78
C ASP A 418 3.37 6.71 -5.43
N LEU A 419 3.76 5.52 -4.98
CA LEU A 419 5.17 5.19 -4.71
C LEU A 419 5.99 5.15 -5.99
N GLU A 420 5.44 4.62 -7.08
CA GLU A 420 6.06 4.71 -8.41
C GLU A 420 6.24 6.18 -8.81
N SER A 421 5.21 7.01 -8.64
CA SER A 421 5.27 8.44 -8.93
C SER A 421 6.28 9.18 -8.04
N LEU A 422 6.39 8.80 -6.76
CA LEU A 422 7.39 9.33 -5.82
C LEU A 422 8.82 9.02 -6.31
N CYS A 423 9.08 7.78 -6.72
CA CYS A 423 10.37 7.38 -7.30
C CYS A 423 10.65 8.12 -8.61
N LYS A 424 9.66 8.23 -9.51
CA LYS A 424 9.80 8.97 -10.76
C LYS A 424 10.11 10.44 -10.50
N GLU A 425 9.41 11.09 -9.59
CA GLU A 425 9.63 12.50 -9.27
C GLU A 425 10.99 12.73 -8.59
N ALA A 426 11.45 11.80 -7.74
CA ALA A 426 12.79 11.86 -7.16
C ALA A 426 13.88 11.77 -8.25
N ALA A 427 13.73 10.87 -9.22
CA ALA A 427 14.61 10.82 -10.40
C ALA A 427 14.51 12.08 -11.27
N MET A 428 13.30 12.62 -11.48
CA MET A 428 13.09 13.85 -12.24
C MET A 428 13.74 15.06 -11.57
N ASN A 429 13.79 15.12 -10.23
CA ASN A 429 14.50 16.19 -9.52
C ASN A 429 16.00 16.16 -9.79
N VAL A 430 16.61 14.97 -9.81
CA VAL A 430 18.02 14.81 -10.21
C VAL A 430 18.21 15.23 -11.66
N ILE A 431 17.32 14.80 -12.56
CA ILE A 431 17.38 15.21 -13.97
C ILE A 431 17.27 16.73 -14.08
N ARG A 432 16.31 17.40 -13.42
CA ARG A 432 16.17 18.87 -13.45
C ARG A 432 17.40 19.59 -12.90
N ARG A 433 18.09 19.02 -11.91
CA ARG A 433 19.32 19.57 -11.33
C ARG A 433 20.52 19.48 -12.29
N GLU A 434 20.62 18.39 -13.04
CA GLU A 434 21.75 18.14 -13.94
C GLU A 434 21.48 18.49 -15.41
N MET A 435 20.21 18.64 -15.83
CA MET A 435 19.78 18.99 -17.20
C MET A 435 20.36 20.30 -17.72
N PRO A 436 20.47 21.39 -16.92
CA PRO A 436 21.12 22.63 -17.38
C PRO A 436 22.61 22.45 -17.73
N LYS A 437 23.26 21.39 -17.22
CA LYS A 437 24.67 21.08 -17.48
C LYS A 437 24.85 20.10 -18.65
N LEU A 438 23.76 19.61 -19.23
CA LEU A 438 23.75 18.68 -20.36
C LEU A 438 23.77 19.46 -21.69
N ASN A 439 24.88 19.38 -22.41
CA ASN A 439 24.90 19.75 -23.83
C ASN A 439 24.21 18.65 -24.64
N LEU A 440 22.92 18.82 -24.90
CA LEU A 440 22.07 17.89 -25.67
C LEU A 440 22.51 17.65 -27.13
N LYS A 441 23.57 18.33 -27.61
CA LYS A 441 24.00 18.30 -29.02
C LYS A 441 24.78 17.05 -29.42
N GLU A 442 25.32 16.27 -28.48
CA GLU A 442 26.21 15.14 -28.80
C GLU A 442 25.57 13.74 -28.66
N GLY A 443 24.31 13.62 -28.24
CA GLY A 443 23.62 12.33 -28.16
C GLY A 443 24.21 11.31 -27.16
N GLU A 444 25.39 11.58 -26.59
CA GLU A 444 26.06 10.74 -25.61
C GLU A 444 26.18 11.43 -24.25
N ILE A 445 25.80 10.72 -23.19
CA ILE A 445 25.99 11.15 -21.80
C ILE A 445 27.43 10.82 -21.40
N SER A 446 28.23 11.84 -21.05
CA SER A 446 29.61 11.64 -20.58
C SER A 446 29.67 10.76 -19.32
N GLN A 447 30.77 10.01 -19.14
CA GLN A 447 30.94 9.10 -17.99
C GLN A 447 30.91 9.82 -16.64
N GLU A 448 31.41 11.06 -16.57
CA GLU A 448 31.33 11.90 -15.36
C GLU A 448 29.90 12.30 -15.00
N LEU A 449 29.04 12.53 -16.00
CA LEU A 449 27.63 12.83 -15.78
C LEU A 449 26.88 11.59 -15.24
N LYS A 450 27.21 10.38 -15.73
CA LYS A 450 26.61 9.13 -15.22
C LYS A 450 26.90 8.91 -13.74
N ALA A 451 28.12 9.22 -13.30
CA ALA A 451 28.52 9.13 -11.89
C ALA A 451 27.74 10.12 -10.99
N ARG A 452 27.36 11.29 -11.53
CA ARG A 452 26.63 12.35 -10.80
C ARG A 452 25.12 12.15 -10.74
N LEU A 453 24.56 11.33 -11.63
CA LEU A 453 23.13 11.03 -11.65
C LEU A 453 22.78 9.99 -10.57
N GLN A 454 22.93 10.37 -9.30
CA GLN A 454 22.52 9.58 -8.15
C GLN A 454 21.37 10.27 -7.41
N VAL A 455 20.37 9.49 -7.00
CA VAL A 455 19.22 9.97 -6.24
C VAL A 455 19.58 10.01 -4.76
N THR A 456 19.40 11.17 -4.17
CA THR A 456 19.70 11.44 -2.76
C THR A 456 18.43 11.42 -1.91
N LYS A 457 18.61 11.40 -0.58
CA LYS A 457 17.50 11.49 0.38
C LYS A 457 16.68 12.78 0.22
N ASP A 458 17.33 13.89 -0.10
CA ASP A 458 16.66 15.18 -0.26
C ASP A 458 15.75 15.20 -1.49
N ASP A 459 16.11 14.47 -2.54
CA ASP A 459 15.28 14.33 -3.74
C ASP A 459 13.95 13.62 -3.42
N PHE A 460 13.96 12.62 -2.53
CA PHE A 460 12.74 11.97 -2.02
C PHE A 460 11.90 12.89 -1.13
N ILE A 461 12.55 13.71 -0.29
CA ILE A 461 11.86 14.69 0.55
C ILE A 461 11.18 15.75 -0.31
N ALA A 462 11.86 16.22 -1.36
CA ALA A 462 11.30 17.16 -2.34
C ALA A 462 10.16 16.53 -3.13
N ALA A 463 10.33 15.30 -3.61
CA ALA A 463 9.31 14.55 -4.35
C ALA A 463 8.03 14.36 -3.53
N ARG A 464 8.15 14.05 -2.23
CA ARG A 464 6.99 13.90 -1.32
C ARG A 464 6.15 15.18 -1.18
N LYS A 465 6.74 16.37 -1.36
CA LYS A 465 5.98 17.63 -1.32
C LYS A 465 5.08 17.81 -2.54
N ILE A 466 5.43 17.19 -3.67
CA ILE A 466 4.73 17.30 -4.95
C ILE A 466 3.72 16.17 -5.10
N VAL A 467 4.14 14.93 -4.81
CA VAL A 467 3.32 13.74 -4.97
C VAL A 467 2.31 13.63 -3.82
N ARG A 468 1.04 13.88 -4.13
CA ARG A 468 -0.07 13.67 -3.20
C ARG A 468 -0.64 12.26 -3.34
N PRO A 469 -0.89 11.56 -2.23
CA PRO A 469 -1.47 10.22 -2.27
C PRO A 469 -2.85 10.22 -2.91
N SER A 470 -3.05 9.32 -3.86
CA SER A 470 -4.30 9.21 -4.63
C SER A 470 -5.45 8.69 -3.77
N SER A 471 -5.16 7.85 -2.77
CA SER A 471 -6.15 7.33 -1.82
C SER A 471 -6.74 8.39 -0.88
N LEU A 472 -6.07 9.54 -0.70
CA LEU A 472 -6.49 10.61 0.22
C LEU A 472 -7.21 11.77 -0.48
N ARG A 473 -7.48 11.69 -1.79
CA ARG A 473 -8.05 12.81 -2.54
C ARG A 473 -9.52 13.11 -2.21
N GLU A 474 -10.27 12.19 -1.60
CA GLU A 474 -11.71 12.37 -1.30
C GLU A 474 -12.03 12.60 0.19
N VAL A 475 -11.20 12.09 1.11
CA VAL A 475 -11.34 12.31 2.57
C VAL A 475 -9.97 12.69 3.12
N LEU A 476 -9.88 13.83 3.81
CA LEU A 476 -8.65 14.35 4.40
C LEU A 476 -8.20 13.41 5.53
N VAL A 477 -7.35 12.43 5.21
CA VAL A 477 -6.56 11.75 6.23
C VAL A 477 -5.38 12.66 6.55
N GLU A 478 -5.45 13.34 7.69
CA GLU A 478 -4.32 14.11 8.21
C GLU A 478 -3.39 13.13 8.94
N ALA A 479 -2.09 13.19 8.71
CA ALA A 479 -1.15 12.59 9.65
C ALA A 479 -0.92 13.63 10.76
N PRO A 480 -1.45 13.44 11.97
CA PRO A 480 -1.24 14.39 13.05
C PRO A 480 0.25 14.44 13.42
N ASP A 481 0.76 15.66 13.61
CA ASP A 481 2.15 15.95 13.99
C ASP A 481 2.33 16.12 15.50
N VAL A 482 1.23 16.26 16.23
CA VAL A 482 1.17 16.48 17.68
C VAL A 482 1.57 15.20 18.42
N LYS A 483 2.46 15.30 19.41
CA LYS A 483 2.83 14.20 20.31
C LYS A 483 2.21 14.36 21.69
N TRP A 484 2.25 13.31 22.51
CA TRP A 484 1.85 13.40 23.92
C TRP A 484 2.60 14.46 24.72
N THR A 485 3.84 14.77 24.34
CA THR A 485 4.67 15.82 24.95
C THR A 485 4.15 17.23 24.70
N ASP A 486 3.37 17.39 23.63
CA ASP A 486 2.84 18.69 23.20
C ASP A 486 1.47 18.97 23.84
N VAL A 487 0.94 18.02 24.63
CA VAL A 487 -0.29 18.18 25.41
C VAL A 487 0.08 18.25 26.89
N GLY A 488 -0.14 19.40 27.53
CA GLY A 488 0.15 19.59 28.96
C GLY A 488 -0.91 18.98 29.89
N GLY A 489 -0.47 18.19 30.87
CA GLY A 489 -1.31 17.58 31.91
C GLY A 489 -2.34 16.56 31.41
N LEU A 490 -3.47 16.45 32.13
CA LEU A 490 -4.56 15.47 31.88
C LEU A 490 -4.10 14.00 31.91
N ASP A 491 -3.21 13.65 32.84
CA ASP A 491 -2.54 12.34 32.86
C ASP A 491 -3.50 11.16 32.97
N SER A 492 -4.55 11.28 33.79
CA SER A 492 -5.61 10.26 33.90
C SER A 492 -6.34 10.02 32.57
N LEU A 493 -6.66 11.09 31.85
CA LEU A 493 -7.35 11.02 30.57
C LEU A 493 -6.43 10.47 29.46
N LYS A 494 -5.13 10.78 29.53
CA LYS A 494 -4.13 10.17 28.64
C LYS A 494 -4.03 8.67 28.87
N GLU A 495 -4.00 8.22 30.11
CA GLU A 495 -4.01 6.80 30.45
C GLU A 495 -5.27 6.12 29.90
N GLU A 496 -6.47 6.65 30.15
CA GLU A 496 -7.71 6.08 29.62
C GLU A 496 -7.72 5.99 28.09
N LEU A 497 -7.20 6.99 27.38
CA LEU A 497 -7.09 6.96 25.91
C LEU A 497 -6.06 5.94 25.42
N LYS A 498 -4.94 5.76 26.14
CA LYS A 498 -3.96 4.70 25.83
C LYS A 498 -4.57 3.32 26.01
N GLU A 499 -5.31 3.10 27.09
CA GLU A 499 -6.01 1.83 27.33
C GLU A 499 -7.07 1.54 26.27
N ALA A 500 -7.81 2.56 25.86
CA ALA A 500 -8.92 2.39 24.95
C ALA A 500 -8.50 2.25 23.47
N ILE A 501 -7.39 2.87 23.06
CA ILE A 501 -6.98 2.94 21.64
C ILE A 501 -5.65 2.22 21.41
N GLU A 502 -4.62 2.50 22.23
CA GLU A 502 -3.27 1.99 22.00
C GLU A 502 -3.15 0.50 22.31
N TRP A 503 -3.75 0.05 23.42
CA TRP A 503 -3.65 -1.36 23.84
C TRP A 503 -4.33 -2.35 22.90
N PRO A 504 -5.55 -2.10 22.38
CA PRO A 504 -6.17 -2.99 21.39
C PRO A 504 -5.33 -3.17 20.14
N LEU A 505 -4.70 -2.08 19.66
CA LEU A 505 -3.88 -2.09 18.45
C LEU A 505 -2.51 -2.75 18.67
N LYS A 506 -1.87 -2.53 19.83
CA LYS A 506 -0.56 -3.12 20.15
C LYS A 506 -0.64 -4.57 20.63
N TYR A 507 -1.70 -4.95 21.34
CA TYR A 507 -1.81 -6.25 22.03
C TYR A 507 -3.11 -7.01 21.70
N PRO A 508 -3.46 -7.22 20.43
CA PRO A 508 -4.73 -7.85 20.05
C PRO A 508 -4.87 -9.28 20.61
N GLN A 509 -3.79 -10.05 20.66
CA GLN A 509 -3.78 -11.42 21.18
C GLN A 509 -4.16 -11.49 22.67
N THR A 510 -3.76 -10.49 23.46
CA THR A 510 -4.09 -10.42 24.89
C THR A 510 -5.58 -10.18 25.08
N PHE A 511 -6.20 -9.31 24.28
CA PHE A 511 -7.63 -9.05 24.32
C PHE A 511 -8.45 -10.30 23.97
N THR A 512 -8.07 -11.00 22.89
CA THR A 512 -8.71 -12.26 22.50
C THR A 512 -8.57 -13.33 23.57
N ARG A 513 -7.37 -13.47 24.18
CA ARG A 513 -7.13 -14.43 25.27
C ARG A 513 -7.96 -14.12 26.51
N MET A 514 -8.14 -12.85 26.83
CA MET A 514 -8.93 -12.39 27.99
C MET A 514 -10.44 -12.37 27.70
N GLY A 515 -10.86 -12.58 26.45
CA GLY A 515 -12.27 -12.52 26.04
C GLY A 515 -12.89 -11.13 26.14
N ILE A 516 -12.07 -10.08 26.15
CA ILE A 516 -12.52 -8.69 26.31
C ILE A 516 -12.70 -8.08 24.92
N LYS A 517 -13.88 -7.53 24.64
CA LYS A 517 -14.10 -6.74 23.43
C LYS A 517 -13.49 -5.34 23.62
N PRO A 518 -12.65 -4.87 22.67
CA PRO A 518 -12.11 -3.52 22.74
C PRO A 518 -13.23 -2.48 22.58
N PRO A 519 -13.12 -1.30 23.23
CA PRO A 519 -14.10 -0.24 23.07
C PRO A 519 -14.05 0.33 21.65
N ARG A 520 -15.21 0.52 21.01
CA ARG A 520 -15.29 0.99 19.61
C ARG A 520 -15.52 2.47 19.48
N GLY A 521 -16.36 3.01 20.36
CA GLY A 521 -16.68 4.43 20.40
C GLY A 521 -16.23 5.07 21.70
N ILE A 522 -15.48 6.17 21.57
CA ILE A 522 -15.08 7.02 22.68
C ILE A 522 -15.64 8.42 22.44
N LEU A 523 -16.46 8.92 23.35
CA LEU A 523 -16.96 10.29 23.33
C LEU A 523 -16.24 11.14 24.38
N MET A 524 -15.53 12.17 23.94
CA MET A 524 -14.91 13.18 24.78
C MET A 524 -15.81 14.41 24.90
N TYR A 525 -16.26 14.77 26.11
CA TYR A 525 -17.11 15.94 26.33
C TYR A 525 -16.58 16.84 27.45
N GLY A 526 -16.92 18.13 27.41
CA GLY A 526 -16.38 19.14 28.33
C GLY A 526 -16.24 20.52 27.68
N PRO A 527 -15.75 21.53 28.41
CA PRO A 527 -15.82 22.90 27.95
C PRO A 527 -14.94 23.17 26.70
N PRO A 528 -15.29 24.18 25.90
CA PRO A 528 -14.48 24.60 24.77
C PRO A 528 -13.10 25.09 25.24
N GLY A 529 -12.08 24.90 24.41
CA GLY A 529 -10.70 25.34 24.72
C GLY A 529 -9.91 24.40 25.65
N THR A 530 -10.40 23.19 25.92
CA THR A 530 -9.70 22.16 26.72
C THR A 530 -8.78 21.24 25.90
N GLY A 531 -8.66 21.45 24.59
CA GLY A 531 -7.72 20.71 23.74
C GLY A 531 -8.18 19.31 23.32
N LYS A 532 -9.50 19.04 23.29
CA LYS A 532 -10.08 17.76 22.80
C LYS A 532 -9.54 17.33 21.43
N THR A 533 -9.54 18.27 20.48
CA THR A 533 -9.01 18.06 19.13
C THR A 533 -7.50 17.80 19.14
N LEU A 534 -6.75 18.46 20.04
CA LEU A 534 -5.30 18.23 20.21
C LEU A 534 -5.00 16.85 20.81
N LEU A 535 -5.79 16.42 21.79
CA LEU A 535 -5.71 15.08 22.37
C LEU A 535 -5.98 14.00 21.33
N ALA A 536 -7.02 14.17 20.52
CA ALA A 536 -7.34 13.25 19.42
C ALA A 536 -6.17 13.12 18.43
N LYS A 537 -5.56 14.24 18.05
CA LYS A 537 -4.38 14.27 17.18
C LYS A 537 -3.17 13.58 17.84
N ALA A 538 -2.93 13.82 19.12
CA ALA A 538 -1.83 13.19 19.85
C ALA A 538 -1.98 11.66 19.95
N VAL A 539 -3.18 11.16 20.26
CA VAL A 539 -3.45 9.71 20.31
C VAL A 539 -3.22 9.06 18.95
N ALA A 540 -3.69 9.71 17.88
CA ALA A 540 -3.58 9.17 16.55
C ALA A 540 -2.14 9.11 16.04
N ASN A 541 -1.30 10.08 16.41
CA ASN A 541 0.13 10.05 16.08
C ASN A 541 0.86 8.92 16.84
N GLU A 542 0.59 8.75 18.14
CA GLU A 542 1.27 7.74 18.96
C GLU A 542 0.85 6.30 18.61
N SER A 543 -0.40 6.11 18.18
CA SER A 543 -0.92 4.82 17.73
C SER A 543 -0.48 4.44 16.32
N GLU A 544 0.33 5.27 15.65
CA GLU A 544 0.75 5.11 14.24
C GLU A 544 -0.40 4.76 13.28
N SER A 545 -1.62 5.21 13.62
CA SER A 545 -2.86 4.87 12.93
C SER A 545 -3.30 5.98 12.00
N ASN A 546 -4.01 5.64 10.93
CA ASN A 546 -4.55 6.66 10.03
C ASN A 546 -5.59 7.50 10.79
N PHE A 547 -5.61 8.83 10.59
CA PHE A 547 -6.53 9.72 11.29
C PHE A 547 -7.45 10.44 10.30
N ILE A 548 -8.74 10.16 10.39
CA ILE A 548 -9.76 10.83 9.58
C ILE A 548 -10.41 11.91 10.43
N LEU A 549 -10.11 13.18 10.14
CA LEU A 549 -10.75 14.32 10.77
C LEU A 549 -12.05 14.66 10.04
N VAL A 550 -13.17 14.55 10.74
CA VAL A 550 -14.48 14.95 10.25
C VAL A 550 -15.02 16.04 11.15
N LYS A 551 -15.14 17.26 10.62
CA LYS A 551 -15.84 18.35 11.33
C LYS A 551 -17.32 18.25 11.03
N GLY A 552 -18.16 18.31 12.06
CA GLY A 552 -19.61 18.20 11.91
C GLY A 552 -20.20 19.08 10.80
N PRO A 553 -19.92 20.40 10.78
CA PRO A 553 -20.43 21.30 9.73
C PRO A 553 -19.93 20.98 8.31
N GLU A 554 -18.76 20.33 8.16
CA GLU A 554 -18.20 20.02 6.83
C GLU A 554 -18.99 18.92 6.10
N LEU A 555 -19.62 17.98 6.81
CA LEU A 555 -20.42 16.94 6.16
C LEU A 555 -21.72 17.49 5.57
N LEU A 556 -22.33 18.46 6.25
CA LEU A 556 -23.57 19.10 5.80
C LEU A 556 -23.31 19.99 4.58
N THR A 557 -22.14 20.63 4.50
CA THR A 557 -21.80 21.58 3.42
C THR A 557 -21.20 20.90 2.18
N LYS A 558 -20.29 19.92 2.35
CA LYS A 558 -19.64 19.22 1.23
C LYS A 558 -20.61 18.32 0.44
N TRP A 559 -21.71 17.89 1.06
CA TRP A 559 -22.64 16.90 0.51
C TRP A 559 -24.08 17.40 0.61
N VAL A 560 -24.41 18.46 -0.13
CA VAL A 560 -25.78 18.99 -0.20
C VAL A 560 -26.72 17.93 -0.82
N GLY A 561 -27.67 17.42 -0.04
CA GLY A 561 -28.65 16.42 -0.48
C GLY A 561 -28.22 14.95 -0.37
N GLU A 562 -26.93 14.65 -0.11
CA GLU A 562 -26.41 13.28 0.01
C GLU A 562 -25.51 13.07 1.25
N SER A 563 -25.72 13.83 2.33
CA SER A 563 -24.87 13.75 3.53
C SER A 563 -24.80 12.35 4.17
N GLU A 564 -25.85 11.52 4.01
CA GLU A 564 -25.87 10.10 4.40
C GLU A 564 -24.83 9.27 3.62
N LYS A 565 -24.74 9.46 2.30
CA LYS A 565 -23.72 8.77 1.49
C LYS A 565 -22.32 9.22 1.90
N GLY A 566 -22.16 10.48 2.30
CA GLY A 566 -20.90 11.01 2.83
C GLY A 566 -20.43 10.27 4.08
N VAL A 567 -21.33 10.03 5.04
CA VAL A 567 -21.02 9.23 6.26
C VAL A 567 -20.62 7.80 5.87
N ARG A 568 -21.40 7.11 5.04
CA ARG A 568 -21.08 5.74 4.62
C ARG A 568 -19.71 5.65 3.94
N LYS A 569 -19.39 6.60 3.07
CA LYS A 569 -18.08 6.68 2.40
C LYS A 569 -16.92 6.85 3.38
N ILE A 570 -17.10 7.61 4.46
CA ILE A 570 -16.07 7.79 5.50
C ILE A 570 -15.80 6.47 6.21
N PHE A 571 -16.84 5.73 6.60
CA PHE A 571 -16.69 4.42 7.26
C PHE A 571 -16.18 3.35 6.30
N GLU A 572 -16.60 3.35 5.03
CA GLU A 572 -16.04 2.50 3.98
C GLU A 572 -14.54 2.76 3.82
N LYS A 573 -14.13 4.03 3.76
CA LYS A 573 -12.71 4.38 3.65
C LYS A 573 -11.90 3.98 4.88
N ALA A 574 -12.44 4.21 6.08
CA ALA A 574 -11.79 3.81 7.32
C ALA A 574 -11.55 2.28 7.38
N ARG A 575 -12.49 1.49 6.83
CA ARG A 575 -12.34 0.04 6.68
C ARG A 575 -11.24 -0.33 5.69
N GLU A 576 -11.15 0.37 4.56
CA GLU A 576 -10.07 0.14 3.57
C GLU A 576 -8.68 0.51 4.10
N THR A 577 -8.60 1.54 4.94
CA THR A 577 -7.34 2.07 5.48
C THR A 577 -7.02 1.56 6.89
N SER A 578 -7.65 0.49 7.34
CA SER A 578 -7.41 -0.10 8.65
C SER A 578 -5.91 -0.38 8.90
N PRO A 579 -5.34 -0.04 10.09
CA PRO A 579 -5.99 0.55 11.28
C PRO A 579 -6.23 2.06 11.14
N THR A 580 -7.42 2.53 11.52
CA THR A 580 -7.84 3.94 11.37
C THR A 580 -8.64 4.43 12.58
N ILE A 581 -8.36 5.66 13.01
CA ILE A 581 -9.14 6.41 13.99
C ILE A 581 -9.98 7.44 13.24
N ILE A 582 -11.30 7.35 13.36
CA ILE A 582 -12.24 8.34 12.84
C ILE A 582 -12.53 9.34 13.95
N PHE A 583 -12.18 10.60 13.76
CA PHE A 583 -12.44 11.66 14.72
C PHE A 583 -13.55 12.60 14.24
N PHE A 584 -14.70 12.55 14.92
CA PHE A 584 -15.80 13.48 14.73
C PHE A 584 -15.66 14.66 15.69
N ASP A 585 -15.26 15.82 15.17
CA ASP A 585 -15.26 17.07 15.94
C ASP A 585 -16.63 17.75 15.83
N GLU A 586 -17.12 18.31 16.93
CA GLU A 586 -18.45 18.92 17.04
C GLU A 586 -19.58 17.97 16.59
N ILE A 587 -19.60 16.74 17.12
CA ILE A 587 -20.62 15.74 16.77
C ILE A 587 -22.04 16.22 17.08
N ASP A 588 -22.22 17.15 18.01
CA ASP A 588 -23.48 17.80 18.33
C ASP A 588 -24.07 18.59 17.14
N ALA A 589 -23.26 19.01 16.17
CA ALA A 589 -23.76 19.63 14.93
C ALA A 589 -24.37 18.61 13.95
N LEU A 590 -23.93 17.34 14.01
CA LEU A 590 -24.43 16.25 13.15
C LEU A 590 -25.59 15.50 13.78
N ALA A 591 -25.52 15.29 15.09
CA ALA A 591 -26.35 14.36 15.82
C ALA A 591 -27.19 15.04 16.90
N THR A 592 -27.95 16.06 16.49
CA THR A 592 -28.89 16.74 17.37
C THR A 592 -30.05 15.83 17.78
N ARG A 593 -30.60 16.07 18.97
CA ARG A 593 -31.81 15.37 19.43
C ARG A 593 -32.99 15.55 18.48
N ARG A 594 -33.67 14.42 18.22
CA ARG A 594 -34.87 14.34 17.39
C ARG A 594 -35.97 15.28 17.91
N GLY A 595 -36.58 16.04 17.00
CA GLY A 595 -37.75 16.88 17.30
C GLY A 595 -37.48 18.29 17.86
N LEU A 596 -36.22 18.73 17.94
CA LEU A 596 -35.89 20.11 18.39
C LEU A 596 -35.91 21.17 17.28
N ASP A 597 -35.92 20.78 16.00
CA ASP A 597 -35.87 21.72 14.88
C ASP A 597 -36.73 21.24 13.69
N SER A 598 -37.48 22.15 13.06
CA SER A 598 -38.48 21.83 12.01
C SER A 598 -37.87 21.51 10.64
N GLY A 599 -36.55 21.61 10.49
CA GLY A 599 -35.78 21.24 9.29
C GLY A 599 -35.04 19.89 9.35
N SER A 600 -35.30 19.04 10.34
CA SER A 600 -34.44 17.89 10.75
C SER A 600 -34.43 16.64 9.85
N GLN A 601 -35.17 16.56 8.74
CA GLN A 601 -35.25 15.31 7.97
C GLN A 601 -33.89 14.86 7.42
N VAL A 602 -32.99 15.80 7.09
CA VAL A 602 -31.64 15.47 6.61
C VAL A 602 -30.75 15.02 7.76
N THR A 603 -30.78 15.71 8.91
CA THR A 603 -29.98 15.36 10.09
C THR A 603 -30.40 14.01 10.67
N GLU A 604 -31.70 13.69 10.68
CA GLU A 604 -32.19 12.39 11.15
C GLU A 604 -31.70 11.22 10.29
N ARG A 605 -31.67 11.39 8.96
CA ARG A 605 -31.12 10.37 8.05
C ARG A 605 -29.62 10.17 8.28
N VAL A 606 -28.88 11.26 8.49
CA VAL A 606 -27.45 11.23 8.82
C VAL A 606 -27.19 10.51 10.15
N VAL A 607 -27.98 10.78 11.19
CA VAL A 607 -27.88 10.08 12.48
C VAL A 607 -28.16 8.59 12.30
N ASN A 608 -29.25 8.22 11.61
CA ASN A 608 -29.56 6.81 11.39
C ASN A 608 -28.47 6.09 10.58
N ALA A 609 -27.85 6.77 9.61
CA ALA A 609 -26.71 6.24 8.87
C ALA A 609 -25.48 6.05 9.77
N LEU A 610 -25.16 7.02 10.62
CA LEU A 610 -24.07 6.92 11.59
C LEU A 610 -24.30 5.77 12.57
N LEU A 611 -25.53 5.60 13.07
CA LEU A 611 -25.91 4.48 13.93
C LEU A 611 -25.71 3.13 13.24
N ALA A 612 -26.18 3.00 11.99
CA ALA A 612 -26.03 1.77 11.21
C ALA A 612 -24.56 1.42 10.95
N GLU A 613 -23.72 2.42 10.63
CA GLU A 613 -22.28 2.19 10.43
C GLU A 613 -21.56 1.85 11.74
N MET A 614 -21.91 2.48 12.87
CA MET A 614 -21.34 2.14 14.18
C MET A 614 -21.70 0.73 14.62
N ASP A 615 -22.96 0.30 14.45
CA ASP A 615 -23.39 -1.06 14.75
C ASP A 615 -22.69 -2.07 13.81
N GLY A 616 -22.41 -1.68 12.56
CA GLY A 616 -21.64 -2.48 11.60
C GLY A 616 -20.14 -2.62 11.89
N LEU A 617 -19.58 -1.84 12.83
CA LEU A 617 -18.19 -1.95 13.27
C LEU A 617 -17.96 -3.08 14.29
N GLU A 618 -19.01 -3.75 14.76
CA GLU A 618 -18.87 -4.85 15.73
C GLU A 618 -17.98 -6.00 15.21
N GLU A 619 -17.96 -6.24 13.89
CA GLU A 619 -17.17 -7.30 13.26
C GLU A 619 -15.69 -6.93 13.04
N LEU A 620 -15.31 -5.63 13.09
CA LEU A 620 -14.00 -5.14 12.66
C LEU A 620 -13.18 -4.61 13.83
N ASN A 621 -12.06 -5.27 14.15
CA ASN A 621 -11.26 -4.98 15.35
C ASN A 621 -10.40 -3.71 15.31
N ASP A 622 -10.24 -3.09 14.15
CA ASP A 622 -9.12 -2.19 13.90
C ASP A 622 -9.54 -0.74 13.54
N VAL A 623 -10.85 -0.46 13.58
CA VAL A 623 -11.40 0.89 13.40
C VAL A 623 -11.97 1.38 14.72
N VAL A 624 -11.52 2.57 15.16
CA VAL A 624 -11.98 3.20 16.39
C VAL A 624 -12.62 4.55 16.07
N VAL A 625 -13.79 4.81 16.65
CA VAL A 625 -14.52 6.07 16.50
C VAL A 625 -14.29 6.91 17.74
N LEU A 626 -13.66 8.07 17.55
CA LEU A 626 -13.49 9.08 18.58
C LEU A 626 -14.39 10.27 18.24
N ALA A 627 -15.16 10.77 19.19
CA ALA A 627 -15.99 11.95 18.98
C ALA A 627 -15.72 12.99 20.06
N ALA A 628 -15.82 14.26 19.71
CA ALA A 628 -15.73 15.37 20.63
C ALA A 628 -16.99 16.22 20.58
N THR A 629 -17.47 16.64 21.75
CA THR A 629 -18.56 17.61 21.86
C THR A 629 -18.32 18.57 23.01
N ASN A 630 -18.73 19.82 22.82
CA ASN A 630 -18.80 20.79 23.92
C ASN A 630 -20.15 20.71 24.64
N ARG A 631 -21.17 20.12 23.99
CA ARG A 631 -22.57 20.09 24.44
C ARG A 631 -23.12 18.67 24.37
N PRO A 632 -22.78 17.81 25.35
CA PRO A 632 -23.32 16.45 25.40
C PRO A 632 -24.85 16.44 25.59
N ASP A 633 -25.43 17.56 26.02
CA ASP A 633 -26.87 17.71 26.20
C ASP A 633 -27.67 17.66 24.89
N LEU A 634 -27.06 18.11 23.78
CA LEU A 634 -27.68 18.18 22.46
C LEU A 634 -27.58 16.88 21.66
N VAL A 635 -26.68 15.97 22.03
CA VAL A 635 -26.42 14.72 21.31
C VAL A 635 -27.59 13.74 21.48
N ASP A 636 -27.97 13.04 20.41
CA ASP A 636 -28.98 11.96 20.45
C ASP A 636 -28.54 10.86 21.45
N PRO A 637 -29.35 10.57 22.50
CA PRO A 637 -29.08 9.50 23.45
C PRO A 637 -28.87 8.12 22.83
N ALA A 638 -29.37 7.89 21.59
CA ALA A 638 -29.14 6.64 20.87
C ALA A 638 -27.66 6.36 20.59
N LEU A 639 -26.83 7.39 20.42
CA LEU A 639 -25.38 7.25 20.23
C LEU A 639 -24.65 6.82 21.50
N MET A 640 -25.22 7.13 22.66
CA MET A 640 -24.65 6.89 23.99
C MET A 640 -24.99 5.51 24.55
N ARG A 641 -25.64 4.66 23.75
CA ARG A 641 -25.98 3.29 24.15
C ARG A 641 -24.76 2.37 24.04
N PRO A 642 -24.65 1.34 24.90
CA PRO A 642 -23.62 0.31 24.78
C PRO A 642 -23.62 -0.32 23.36
N GLY A 643 -22.42 -0.57 22.82
CA GLY A 643 -22.19 -1.01 21.43
C GLY A 643 -21.82 0.14 20.48
N ARG A 644 -21.99 1.40 20.91
CA ARG A 644 -21.68 2.60 20.12
C ARG A 644 -20.61 3.42 20.84
N PHE A 645 -20.97 4.52 21.51
CA PHE A 645 -20.04 5.20 22.42
C PHE A 645 -19.99 4.49 23.77
N ASP A 646 -19.20 3.41 23.82
CA ASP A 646 -18.99 2.59 25.02
C ASP A 646 -18.28 3.35 26.15
N ARG A 647 -17.39 4.28 25.77
CA ARG A 647 -16.58 5.06 26.70
C ARG A 647 -16.90 6.53 26.57
N ILE A 648 -17.33 7.14 27.67
CA ILE A 648 -17.66 8.56 27.76
C ILE A 648 -16.67 9.19 28.73
N ILE A 649 -15.76 9.99 28.20
CA ILE A 649 -14.64 10.57 28.94
C ILE A 649 -14.89 12.09 29.09
N ALA A 650 -14.88 12.57 30.33
CA ALA A 650 -15.03 13.99 30.62
C ALA A 650 -13.65 14.66 30.63
N THR A 651 -13.44 15.68 29.80
CA THR A 651 -12.25 16.53 29.94
C THR A 651 -12.46 17.46 31.12
N GLN A 652 -11.68 17.24 32.17
CA GLN A 652 -11.72 18.07 33.38
C GLN A 652 -11.14 19.45 33.11
N LEU A 653 -11.51 20.40 33.97
CA LEU A 653 -10.93 21.74 33.98
C LEU A 653 -9.44 21.64 34.36
N PRO A 654 -8.56 22.46 33.75
CA PRO A 654 -7.13 22.43 34.08
C PRO A 654 -6.87 22.79 35.56
N ASP A 655 -6.37 21.82 36.32
CA ASP A 655 -5.82 22.04 37.66
C ASP A 655 -4.56 22.93 37.62
N GLU A 656 -4.14 23.45 38.77
CA GLU A 656 -2.91 24.23 38.90
C GLU A 656 -1.69 23.50 38.30
N LYS A 657 -1.57 22.19 38.53
CA LYS A 657 -0.52 21.35 37.93
C LYS A 657 -0.64 21.27 36.41
N THR A 658 -1.85 21.10 35.90
CA THR A 658 -2.13 21.01 34.46
C THR A 658 -1.85 22.34 33.77
N ARG A 659 -2.28 23.47 34.34
CA ARG A 659 -2.01 24.81 33.81
C ARG A 659 -0.52 25.12 33.74
N LEU A 660 0.25 24.75 34.77
CA LEU A 660 1.70 24.87 34.75
C LEU A 660 2.35 24.03 33.66
N ALA A 661 1.87 22.79 33.46
CA ALA A 661 2.34 21.94 32.37
C ALA A 661 2.02 22.54 30.99
N VAL A 662 0.82 23.07 30.80
CA VAL A 662 0.38 23.75 29.55
C VAL A 662 1.22 25.00 29.29
N LEU A 663 1.49 25.81 30.32
CA LEU A 663 2.40 26.97 30.22
C LEU A 663 3.80 26.55 29.77
N LYS A 664 4.38 25.50 30.38
CA LYS A 664 5.71 24.99 30.00
C LYS A 664 5.75 24.52 28.55
N VAL A 665 4.70 23.88 28.07
CA VAL A 665 4.60 23.43 26.67
C VAL A 665 4.58 24.61 25.71
N HIS A 666 3.71 25.60 25.95
CA HIS A 666 3.58 26.76 25.05
C HIS A 666 4.75 27.74 25.12
N THR A 667 5.46 27.80 26.25
CA THR A 667 6.65 28.64 26.40
C THR A 667 7.93 28.01 25.87
N ARG A 668 7.95 26.71 25.54
CA ARG A 668 9.13 26.03 24.97
C ARG A 668 9.62 26.66 23.65
N THR A 669 8.70 27.19 22.86
CA THR A 669 9.02 27.84 21.57
C THR A 669 9.27 29.34 21.72
N ILE A 670 9.01 29.92 22.89
CA ILE A 670 9.14 31.34 23.16
C ILE A 670 10.44 31.58 23.94
N PRO A 671 11.34 32.45 23.46
CA PRO A 671 12.52 32.84 24.23
C PRO A 671 12.09 33.63 25.47
N LEU A 672 12.27 33.02 26.65
CA LEU A 672 11.98 33.63 27.94
C LEU A 672 13.24 34.27 28.53
N ALA A 673 13.08 35.47 29.07
CA ALA A 673 14.13 36.11 29.87
C ALA A 673 14.24 35.44 31.26
N LYS A 674 15.41 35.58 31.89
CA LYS A 674 15.71 34.97 33.20
C LYS A 674 14.81 35.46 34.34
N ASP A 675 14.10 36.58 34.13
CA ASP A 675 13.19 37.18 35.10
C ASP A 675 11.83 36.47 35.16
N VAL A 676 11.49 35.61 34.20
CA VAL A 676 10.15 35.00 34.12
C VAL A 676 10.00 33.81 35.06
N ASN A 677 9.12 33.93 36.07
CA ASN A 677 8.70 32.81 36.91
C ASN A 677 7.32 32.26 36.50
N LEU A 678 7.30 31.08 35.89
CA LEU A 678 6.06 30.42 35.45
C LEU A 678 5.15 29.98 36.62
N GLU A 679 5.71 29.72 37.80
CA GLU A 679 4.92 29.31 38.97
C GLU A 679 4.10 30.48 39.54
N GLU A 680 4.67 31.68 39.54
CA GLU A 680 3.97 32.90 39.97
C GLU A 680 2.83 33.28 39.01
N ILE A 681 3.08 33.15 37.71
CA ILE A 681 2.06 33.38 36.69
C ILE A 681 0.91 32.39 36.87
N ASN A 682 1.21 31.11 37.10
CA ASN A 682 0.21 30.07 37.25
C ASN A 682 -0.78 30.29 38.41
N LYS A 683 -0.32 30.88 39.52
CA LYS A 683 -1.20 31.25 40.65
C LYS A 683 -2.25 32.30 40.27
N LYS A 684 -1.96 33.15 39.28
CA LYS A 684 -2.89 34.19 38.80
C LYS A 684 -3.87 33.66 37.74
N LEU A 685 -3.67 32.44 37.22
CA LEU A 685 -4.45 31.86 36.11
C LEU A 685 -5.63 31.00 36.58
N GLU A 686 -6.40 31.47 37.55
CA GLU A 686 -7.64 30.78 37.93
C GLU A 686 -8.67 30.87 36.80
N PHE A 687 -9.32 29.74 36.49
CA PHE A 687 -10.34 29.60 35.43
C PHE A 687 -9.86 29.77 33.97
N PHE A 688 -8.57 29.84 33.72
CA PHE A 688 -8.04 29.83 32.36
C PHE A 688 -8.09 28.42 31.75
N ASN A 689 -8.60 28.30 30.53
CA ASN A 689 -8.52 27.07 29.75
C ASN A 689 -7.17 26.99 28.97
N GLY A 690 -6.92 25.87 28.29
CA GLY A 690 -5.68 25.69 27.53
C GLY A 690 -5.52 26.70 26.38
N ALA A 691 -6.61 27.04 25.70
CA ALA A 691 -6.62 28.04 24.64
C ALA A 691 -6.38 29.47 25.16
N ASP A 692 -6.87 29.81 26.35
CA ASP A 692 -6.66 31.10 27.02
C ASP A 692 -5.18 31.23 27.42
N ILE A 693 -4.57 30.16 27.95
CA ILE A 693 -3.13 30.12 28.28
C ILE A 693 -2.27 30.28 27.01
N GLN A 694 -2.66 29.62 25.92
CA GLN A 694 -2.01 29.82 24.63
C GLN A 694 -2.14 31.26 24.14
N GLY A 695 -3.34 31.84 24.29
CA GLY A 695 -3.62 33.25 24.00
C GLY A 695 -2.74 34.19 24.82
N LEU A 696 -2.56 33.90 26.11
CA LEU A 696 -1.71 34.66 27.02
C LEU A 696 -0.25 34.66 26.60
N CYS A 697 0.29 33.48 26.28
CA CYS A 697 1.67 33.37 25.80
C CYS A 697 1.87 34.15 24.50
N ARG A 698 0.89 34.09 23.58
CA ARG A 698 0.92 34.83 22.31
C ARG A 698 0.83 36.34 22.53
N GLU A 699 -0.07 36.82 23.39
CA GLU A 699 -0.20 38.24 23.66
C GLU A 699 1.00 38.79 24.43
N ALA A 700 1.62 38.01 25.32
CA ALA A 700 2.88 38.38 25.98
C ALA A 700 4.02 38.55 24.96
N ALA A 701 4.14 37.64 23.99
CA ALA A 701 5.09 37.78 22.89
C ALA A 701 4.78 39.01 22.01
N MET A 702 3.51 39.27 21.71
CA MET A 702 3.09 40.46 20.96
C MET A 702 3.35 41.76 21.75
N ALA A 703 3.18 41.74 23.08
CA ALA A 703 3.46 42.88 23.95
C ALA A 703 4.97 43.20 23.96
N ALA A 704 5.83 42.18 23.92
CA ALA A 704 7.27 42.34 23.73
C ALA A 704 7.58 43.02 22.40
N LEU A 705 7.03 42.50 21.29
CA LEU A 705 7.22 43.03 19.94
C LEU A 705 6.66 44.46 19.74
N ARG A 706 5.59 44.83 20.46
CA ARG A 706 5.05 46.20 20.44
C ARG A 706 5.96 47.18 21.17
N LYS A 707 6.71 46.72 22.17
CA LYS A 707 7.66 47.54 22.92
C LYS A 707 8.93 47.75 22.10
N ASP A 708 9.44 46.70 21.48
CA ASP A 708 10.59 46.74 20.57
C ASP A 708 10.46 45.65 19.51
N LYS A 709 10.59 46.05 18.23
CA LYS A 709 10.46 45.14 17.08
C LYS A 709 11.63 44.18 16.96
N GLU A 710 12.78 44.50 17.55
CA GLU A 710 13.96 43.63 17.61
C GLU A 710 14.06 42.86 18.94
N SER A 711 13.05 42.94 19.81
CA SER A 711 13.04 42.21 21.09
C SER A 711 13.19 40.71 20.87
N THR A 712 14.26 40.15 21.42
CA THR A 712 14.58 38.72 21.33
C THR A 712 14.00 37.89 22.46
N GLU A 713 13.59 38.51 23.59
CA GLU A 713 13.11 37.79 24.77
C GLU A 713 11.80 38.38 25.33
N VAL A 714 11.00 37.54 25.99
CA VAL A 714 9.77 37.95 26.70
C VAL A 714 10.05 38.05 28.19
N THR A 715 9.76 39.20 28.79
CA THR A 715 9.93 39.50 30.22
C THR A 715 8.65 39.32 31.03
N GLN A 716 8.76 39.28 32.36
CA GLN A 716 7.60 39.10 33.25
C GLN A 716 6.58 40.24 33.12
N ALA A 717 7.04 41.48 32.91
CA ALA A 717 6.17 42.63 32.67
C ALA A 717 5.27 42.50 31.42
N ASN A 718 5.70 41.74 30.41
CA ASN A 718 4.89 41.49 29.22
C ASN A 718 3.75 40.51 29.51
N PHE A 719 3.98 39.53 30.39
CA PHE A 719 2.93 38.62 30.87
C PHE A 719 1.89 39.36 31.72
N GLU A 720 2.32 40.32 32.56
CA GLU A 720 1.39 41.14 33.35
C GLU A 720 0.48 42.00 32.45
N LYS A 721 1.04 42.62 31.40
CA LYS A 721 0.23 43.34 30.40
C LYS A 721 -0.71 42.42 29.62
N ALA A 722 -0.31 41.17 29.38
CA ALA A 722 -1.16 40.20 28.71
C ALA A 722 -2.34 39.77 29.62
N LEU A 723 -2.11 39.63 30.93
CA LEU A 723 -3.15 39.32 31.92
C LEU A 723 -4.22 40.43 32.03
N GLU A 724 -3.85 41.70 31.86
CA GLU A 724 -4.83 42.81 31.85
C GLU A 724 -5.79 42.72 30.65
N LYS A 725 -5.36 42.11 29.55
CA LYS A 725 -6.11 42.09 28.30
C LYS A 725 -6.90 40.80 28.08
N ILE A 726 -6.39 39.67 28.54
CA ILE A 726 -7.06 38.37 28.37
C ILE A 726 -7.84 38.04 29.62
N MET A 727 -9.16 38.00 29.48
CA MET A 727 -10.05 37.54 30.53
C MET A 727 -10.22 36.01 30.46
N PRO A 728 -10.45 35.33 31.60
CA PRO A 728 -10.74 33.90 31.61
C PRO A 728 -12.04 33.63 30.86
N SER A 729 -12.03 32.64 29.96
CA SER A 729 -13.21 32.28 29.19
C SER A 729 -14.26 31.53 30.01
N LEU A 730 -13.86 30.91 31.12
CA LEU A 730 -14.75 30.08 31.94
C LEU A 730 -15.30 30.86 33.13
N GLN A 731 -16.62 30.92 33.23
CA GLN A 731 -17.30 31.48 34.39
C GLN A 731 -17.71 30.39 35.38
N GLN A 732 -17.81 30.75 36.66
CA GLN A 732 -18.20 29.83 37.73
C GLN A 732 -19.61 29.23 37.51
N GLU A 733 -20.50 29.93 36.81
CA GLU A 733 -21.82 29.45 36.42
C GLU A 733 -21.76 28.33 35.37
N GLU A 734 -20.88 28.44 34.38
CA GLU A 734 -20.70 27.43 33.35
C GLU A 734 -20.14 26.14 33.94
N ILE A 735 -19.21 26.25 34.89
CA ILE A 735 -18.67 25.10 35.62
C ILE A 735 -19.78 24.36 36.39
N LYS A 736 -20.69 25.10 37.03
CA LYS A 736 -21.86 24.51 37.70
C LYS A 736 -22.81 23.85 36.70
N LYS A 737 -23.03 24.45 35.52
CA LYS A 737 -23.81 23.84 34.43
C LYS A 737 -23.18 22.52 33.97
N TYR A 738 -21.88 22.48 33.70
CA TYR A 738 -21.19 21.25 33.31
C TYR A 738 -21.25 20.18 34.40
N LYS A 739 -21.06 20.52 35.68
CA LYS A 739 -21.22 19.56 36.79
C LYS A 739 -22.65 19.02 36.90
N THR A 740 -23.65 19.89 36.69
CA THR A 740 -25.07 19.48 36.70
C THR A 740 -25.41 18.57 35.50
N ILE A 741 -24.83 18.86 34.34
CA ILE A 741 -24.95 18.03 33.13
C ILE A 741 -24.25 16.69 33.38
N GLU A 742 -23.04 16.69 33.95
CA GLU A 742 -22.31 15.48 34.35
C GLU A 742 -23.17 14.60 35.25
N GLU A 743 -23.74 15.16 36.33
CA GLU A 743 -24.54 14.41 37.28
C GLU A 743 -25.83 13.86 36.66
N LYS A 744 -26.51 14.63 35.80
CA LYS A 744 -27.73 14.18 35.13
C LYS A 744 -27.45 13.13 34.06
N TYR A 745 -26.40 13.31 33.27
CA TYR A 745 -26.10 12.44 32.12
C TYR A 745 -25.27 11.21 32.50
N LEU A 746 -24.29 11.31 33.41
CA LEU A 746 -23.58 10.14 33.94
C LEU A 746 -24.49 9.25 34.77
N LYS A 747 -25.44 9.81 35.55
CA LYS A 747 -26.44 8.97 36.23
C LYS A 747 -27.35 8.26 35.23
N ALA A 748 -27.83 8.94 34.19
CA ALA A 748 -28.66 8.31 33.16
C ALA A 748 -27.89 7.23 32.36
N ALA A 749 -26.63 7.48 32.02
CA ALA A 749 -25.78 6.55 31.29
C ALA A 749 -25.32 5.35 32.16
N ARG A 750 -24.94 5.59 33.43
CA ARG A 750 -24.56 4.52 34.37
C ARG A 750 -25.75 3.66 34.80
N VAL A 751 -26.95 4.23 34.96
CA VAL A 751 -28.17 3.45 35.23
C VAL A 751 -28.53 2.55 34.05
N ALA A 752 -28.23 2.97 32.81
CA ALA A 752 -28.36 2.10 31.64
C ALA A 752 -27.29 0.98 31.58
N GLN A 753 -26.07 1.25 32.08
CA GLN A 753 -24.98 0.25 32.20
C GLN A 753 -25.16 -0.73 33.37
N GLN A 754 -25.86 -0.33 34.44
CA GLN A 754 -26.01 -1.12 35.68
C GLN A 754 -27.27 -1.99 35.72
N LYS A 755 -28.15 -2.02 34.71
CA LYS A 755 -29.20 -3.06 34.69
C LYS A 755 -28.53 -4.41 34.48
N PRO A 756 -28.48 -5.31 35.48
CA PRO A 756 -28.02 -6.65 35.22
C PRO A 756 -28.98 -7.29 34.21
N ILE A 757 -28.39 -7.93 33.20
CA ILE A 757 -29.06 -8.91 32.35
C ILE A 757 -29.42 -10.08 33.28
N ASN A 758 -30.48 -9.92 34.05
CA ASN A 758 -31.10 -10.96 34.85
C ASN A 758 -32.59 -10.67 34.92
N GLN A 759 -33.25 -10.94 33.79
CA GLN A 759 -34.54 -11.61 33.75
C GLN A 759 -34.81 -12.01 32.29
N SER A 760 -34.64 -13.30 32.04
CA SER A 760 -35.32 -14.16 31.07
C SER A 760 -35.94 -13.49 29.83
N TYR A 761 -35.55 -13.94 28.64
CA TYR A 761 -36.43 -14.72 27.77
C TYR A 761 -35.58 -15.28 26.61
N LEU A 762 -35.69 -16.60 26.42
CA LEU A 762 -35.13 -17.44 25.34
C LEU A 762 -33.61 -17.71 25.46
N GLY A 763 -33.13 -18.96 25.42
CA GLY A 763 -33.75 -20.19 24.94
C GLY A 763 -32.88 -20.75 23.83
#